data_AF-A0A6M3LM83-F1
#
_entry.id   AF-A0A6M3LM83-F1
#
_cell.length_a   1.000
_cell.length_b   1.000
_cell.length_c   1.000
_cell.angle_alpha   90.00
_cell.angle_beta   90.00
_cell.angle_gamma   90.00
#
_symmetry.space_group_name_H-M   'P 1'
#
loop_
_entity.id
_entity.type
_entity.pdbx_description
1 polymer ?
#
loop_
_entity_poly.entity_id
_entity_poly.type
_entity_poly.pdbx_seq_one_letter_code
_entity_poly.pdbx_strand_id
1 'polypeptide(L)'
;MCPKAGVTHDCVLADASAGTPSVGLMLARKNGQRHFGVKDFPTIAPRILTTEELNAAQLPPSVALTWFQEDWSAGLGGINHRLHPKQYALGKKLDASLQGKVELARQLWGATDDIAPTAYKPSGYAVVATEVWSFQERDAYLLTYATNQFVKTATPQAAAVVYRNGVEFGGSTYVPCWVAATDVPGTYIYKTGAGGAWVVSTLAVKTFKYFCRARTEEGTDIFVGANIGAGGPNVVYSTTDPTNAGAWTILSTVGNSDSEITGLVSDGTSVLVLKTNGVWVCRIGADGTAAWSENLTPEFEGMVHADNFRGAFNWNGHLLLPLGTGGMMEWVDGKLYDVSMKKYAPDQTTLHGRVIAIGGDVTRLFLLVEDTANTDCHLLMATWDSYQGVADYRWHHVATIAYTGTPVPNHAALFAEGIPSGATLHHRIWFSVECGSSNLLPYFYPLPDPDDANLGYDINDTSQLVTTLWDANMPGYNKLYSSIDFTTDNLGTTSATDHYIEVKYRVNGGSWAYVTGAQATSTLTADKQTLTFADEISGKTLELQFLFFQGTTTTTTPVLKDFTVNAALRATEIPSYLIQAYLATGQILLNGARGGTPVADLAQLKAWNAAPGEQTLTMPDGTTQDVIFLPGEFRYEEVWHGKHRRSEYVVTFLLGAV
;
A
#
# COMPACT_ATOMS: atom_id res chain seq x y z
N MET A 1 28.28 -9.37 -55.74
CA MET A 1 28.57 -8.16 -54.92
C MET A 1 30.06 -8.10 -54.68
N CYS A 2 30.71 -6.96 -54.95
CA CYS A 2 32.07 -6.74 -54.45
C CYS A 2 32.02 -6.56 -52.92
N PRO A 3 32.99 -7.08 -52.15
CA PRO A 3 33.01 -6.91 -50.70
C PRO A 3 33.17 -5.44 -50.32
N LYS A 4 32.46 -5.02 -49.27
CA LYS A 4 32.62 -3.71 -48.63
C LYS A 4 34.04 -3.62 -48.04
N ALA A 5 34.70 -2.47 -48.16
CA ALA A 5 36.04 -2.26 -47.63
C ALA A 5 36.09 -2.61 -46.12
N GLY A 6 37.02 -3.47 -45.71
CA GLY A 6 37.18 -3.95 -44.34
C GLY A 6 36.49 -5.27 -43.99
N VAL A 7 35.63 -5.82 -44.87
CA VAL A 7 34.95 -7.11 -44.63
C VAL A 7 35.79 -8.27 -45.16
N THR A 8 36.15 -9.21 -44.29
CA THR A 8 37.02 -10.33 -44.64
C THR A 8 36.29 -11.68 -44.69
N HIS A 9 35.15 -11.84 -44.01
CA HIS A 9 34.38 -13.09 -43.91
C HIS A 9 32.93 -12.90 -44.36
N ASP A 10 32.22 -13.99 -44.68
CA ASP A 10 30.80 -13.91 -45.09
C ASP A 10 29.88 -13.60 -43.91
N CYS A 11 30.14 -14.15 -42.72
CA CYS A 11 29.52 -13.74 -41.46
C CYS A 11 30.53 -13.80 -40.31
N VAL A 12 30.24 -13.10 -39.21
CA VAL A 12 31.09 -13.08 -38.00
C VAL A 12 30.21 -13.35 -36.78
N LEU A 13 30.63 -14.29 -35.94
CA LEU A 13 30.08 -14.49 -34.61
C LEU A 13 31.05 -13.95 -33.57
N ALA A 14 30.55 -13.23 -32.58
CA ALA A 14 31.35 -12.74 -31.46
C ALA A 14 30.56 -12.85 -30.17
N ASP A 15 31.27 -12.95 -29.04
CA ASP A 15 30.67 -12.83 -27.72
C ASP A 15 30.01 -11.45 -27.56
N ALA A 16 28.77 -11.40 -27.08
CA ALA A 16 28.03 -10.15 -26.89
C ALA A 16 28.66 -9.25 -25.82
N SER A 17 29.43 -9.83 -24.89
CA SER A 17 29.90 -9.15 -23.67
C SER A 17 31.36 -8.68 -23.69
N ALA A 18 32.17 -9.08 -24.68
CA ALA A 18 33.54 -8.60 -24.85
C ALA A 18 34.08 -8.89 -26.26
N GLY A 19 34.84 -7.94 -26.83
CA GLY A 19 35.39 -8.01 -28.20
C GLY A 19 36.44 -9.10 -28.50
N THR A 20 36.42 -10.22 -27.78
CA THR A 20 37.13 -11.48 -28.08
C THR A 20 36.57 -12.58 -27.16
N PRO A 21 36.31 -13.81 -27.64
CA PRO A 21 36.66 -14.34 -28.97
C PRO A 21 35.62 -14.02 -30.07
N SER A 22 36.10 -13.84 -31.31
CA SER A 22 35.27 -13.70 -32.52
C SER A 22 35.67 -14.73 -33.57
N VAL A 23 34.70 -15.37 -34.22
CA VAL A 23 34.91 -16.37 -35.28
C VAL A 23 34.36 -15.83 -36.61
N GLY A 24 35.25 -15.66 -37.59
CA GLY A 24 34.88 -15.33 -38.96
C GLY A 24 34.56 -16.60 -39.76
N LEU A 25 33.41 -16.63 -40.43
CA LEU A 25 32.92 -17.81 -41.13
C LEU A 25 32.82 -17.57 -42.65
N MET A 26 33.30 -18.54 -43.42
CA MET A 26 33.07 -18.62 -44.86
C MET A 26 31.91 -19.57 -45.12
N LEU A 27 30.83 -19.05 -45.70
CA LEU A 27 29.62 -19.85 -45.94
C LEU A 27 29.89 -20.86 -47.06
N ALA A 28 29.44 -22.10 -46.86
CA ALA A 28 29.52 -23.12 -47.90
C ALA A 28 28.74 -22.66 -49.13
N ARG A 29 29.27 -22.91 -50.34
CA ARG A 29 28.63 -22.52 -51.59
C ARG A 29 28.08 -23.74 -52.33
N LYS A 30 26.82 -23.68 -52.73
CA LYS A 30 26.19 -24.67 -53.61
C LYS A 30 25.73 -23.95 -54.88
N ASN A 31 26.20 -24.38 -56.04
CA ASN A 31 25.93 -23.73 -57.34
C ASN A 31 26.24 -22.22 -57.37
N GLY A 32 27.29 -21.79 -56.66
CA GLY A 32 27.70 -20.37 -56.59
C GLY A 32 26.89 -19.51 -55.61
N GLN A 33 25.80 -20.03 -55.03
CA GLN A 33 25.03 -19.34 -53.99
C GLN A 33 25.54 -19.71 -52.58
N ARG A 34 25.56 -18.73 -51.68
CA ARG A 34 25.91 -18.90 -50.26
C ARG A 34 24.81 -19.71 -49.57
N HIS A 35 25.16 -20.79 -48.88
CA HIS A 35 24.20 -21.61 -48.14
C HIS A 35 23.91 -20.99 -46.77
N PHE A 36 23.16 -19.89 -46.79
CA PHE A 36 22.62 -19.20 -45.62
C PHE A 36 21.10 -19.12 -45.79
N GLY A 37 20.38 -19.78 -44.89
CA GLY A 37 18.93 -19.75 -44.88
C GLY A 37 18.46 -19.08 -43.61
N VAL A 38 17.81 -17.92 -43.75
CA VAL A 38 16.90 -17.43 -42.71
C VAL A 38 15.66 -18.30 -42.83
N LYS A 39 15.35 -19.03 -41.77
CA LYS A 39 14.12 -19.81 -41.69
C LYS A 39 13.35 -19.33 -40.49
N ASP A 40 12.08 -19.09 -40.68
CA ASP A 40 11.17 -18.97 -39.56
C ASP A 40 11.16 -20.31 -38.84
N PHE A 41 11.14 -20.28 -37.50
CA PHE A 41 10.81 -21.50 -36.76
C PHE A 41 9.50 -22.03 -37.36
N PRO A 42 9.39 -23.33 -37.70
CA PRO A 42 8.13 -23.84 -38.20
C PRO A 42 7.08 -23.60 -37.12
N THR A 43 6.22 -22.61 -37.36
CA THR A 43 4.98 -22.42 -36.62
C THR A 43 4.29 -23.78 -36.67
N ILE A 44 3.94 -24.34 -35.51
CA ILE A 44 3.14 -25.57 -35.47
C ILE A 44 1.91 -25.30 -36.33
N ALA A 45 1.83 -25.97 -37.49
CA ALA A 45 0.90 -25.58 -38.53
C ALA A 45 -0.55 -25.73 -38.02
N PRO A 46 -1.35 -24.64 -38.00
CA PRO A 46 -2.77 -24.77 -37.76
C PRO A 46 -3.44 -25.47 -38.95
N ARG A 47 -4.38 -26.37 -38.67
CA ARG A 47 -5.24 -26.98 -39.68
C ARG A 47 -6.27 -25.93 -40.17
N ILE A 48 -6.00 -25.43 -41.38
CA ILE A 48 -6.80 -24.76 -42.44
C ILE A 48 -8.34 -24.78 -42.24
N LEU A 49 -9.11 -23.70 -42.50
CA LEU A 49 -9.64 -23.35 -43.84
C LEU A 49 -10.29 -21.94 -43.93
N THR A 50 -10.03 -21.29 -45.08
CA THR A 50 -10.75 -20.24 -45.83
C THR A 50 -10.78 -18.77 -45.35
N THR A 51 -9.97 -17.94 -46.05
CA THR A 51 -10.24 -16.59 -46.60
C THR A 51 -11.14 -15.64 -45.82
N GLU A 52 -10.56 -14.93 -44.85
CA GLU A 52 -10.58 -13.47 -44.65
C GLU A 52 -9.23 -13.11 -43.96
N GLU A 53 -8.75 -11.87 -44.05
CA GLU A 53 -7.51 -11.45 -43.35
C GLU A 53 -7.69 -11.70 -41.84
N LEU A 54 -6.99 -12.72 -41.31
CA LEU A 54 -7.00 -13.04 -39.88
C LEU A 54 -6.36 -11.89 -39.11
N ASN A 55 -7.14 -11.17 -38.31
CA ASN A 55 -6.58 -10.22 -37.36
C ASN A 55 -5.85 -10.97 -36.23
N ALA A 56 -4.93 -10.30 -35.52
CA ALA A 56 -4.11 -10.92 -34.48
C ALA A 56 -4.92 -11.55 -33.32
N ALA A 57 -6.22 -11.21 -33.17
CA ALA A 57 -7.13 -11.80 -32.20
C ALA A 57 -7.69 -13.18 -32.63
N GLN A 58 -7.51 -13.59 -33.88
CA GLN A 58 -7.99 -14.86 -34.43
C GLN A 58 -6.91 -15.95 -34.57
N LEU A 59 -5.65 -15.63 -34.25
CA LEU A 59 -4.60 -16.63 -34.13
C LEU A 59 -4.84 -17.46 -32.86
N PRO A 60 -4.81 -18.80 -32.91
CA PRO A 60 -4.91 -19.60 -31.71
C PRO A 60 -3.75 -19.22 -30.78
N PRO A 61 -4.00 -18.98 -29.48
CA PRO A 61 -2.95 -18.60 -28.55
C PRO A 61 -1.88 -19.69 -28.55
N SER A 62 -0.60 -19.31 -28.69
CA SER A 62 0.48 -20.30 -28.55
C SER A 62 0.46 -20.91 -27.14
N VAL A 63 0.06 -20.11 -26.14
CA VAL A 63 -0.38 -20.51 -24.79
C VAL A 63 -1.39 -19.47 -24.29
N ALA A 64 -2.59 -19.89 -23.86
CA ALA A 64 -3.56 -19.01 -23.23
C ALA A 64 -3.12 -18.69 -21.79
N LEU A 65 -3.21 -17.42 -21.41
CA LEU A 65 -2.85 -16.91 -20.10
C LEU A 65 -4.06 -16.19 -19.51
N THR A 66 -4.32 -16.46 -18.23
CA THR A 66 -5.45 -15.88 -17.53
C THR A 66 -4.98 -15.25 -16.23
N TRP A 67 -5.46 -14.05 -15.97
CA TRP A 67 -5.37 -13.44 -14.64
C TRP A 67 -6.75 -13.36 -14.05
N PHE A 68 -6.97 -14.10 -12.97
CA PHE A 68 -8.22 -14.08 -12.24
C PHE A 68 -8.02 -13.43 -10.88
N GLN A 69 -8.91 -12.51 -10.52
CA GLN A 69 -8.94 -11.82 -9.25
C GLN A 69 -10.38 -11.81 -8.72
N GLU A 70 -10.61 -12.39 -7.55
CA GLU A 70 -11.94 -12.48 -6.91
C GLU A 70 -11.97 -11.93 -5.49
N ASP A 71 -10.82 -11.63 -4.88
CA ASP A 71 -10.77 -11.28 -3.46
C ASP A 71 -9.71 -10.21 -3.19
N TRP A 72 -10.07 -9.18 -2.43
CA TRP A 72 -9.23 -8.02 -2.11
C TRP A 72 -9.08 -7.79 -0.60
N SER A 73 -9.58 -8.74 0.20
CA SER A 73 -9.58 -8.68 1.66
C SER A 73 -8.18 -8.63 2.28
N ALA A 74 -7.12 -8.96 1.52
CA ALA A 74 -5.75 -8.83 2.02
C ALA A 74 -5.26 -7.37 2.08
N GLY A 75 -6.07 -6.42 1.61
CA GLY A 75 -5.85 -4.99 1.76
C GLY A 75 -4.79 -4.42 0.84
N LEU A 76 -4.39 -3.18 1.16
CA LEU A 76 -3.35 -2.45 0.48
C LEU A 76 -2.00 -3.14 0.68
N GLY A 77 -1.31 -3.36 -0.43
CA GLY A 77 0.05 -3.88 -0.45
C GLY A 77 0.35 -4.75 -1.64
N GLY A 78 1.58 -5.23 -1.69
CA GLY A 78 2.04 -6.15 -2.72
C GLY A 78 2.57 -5.47 -3.97
N ILE A 79 3.72 -5.98 -4.44
CA ILE A 79 4.40 -5.48 -5.65
C ILE A 79 3.94 -6.28 -6.88
N ASN A 80 3.78 -7.59 -6.71
CA ASN A 80 3.48 -8.52 -7.79
C ASN A 80 2.33 -9.44 -7.38
N HIS A 81 1.36 -9.57 -8.27
CA HIS A 81 0.17 -10.40 -8.09
C HIS A 81 0.52 -11.86 -7.70
N ARG A 82 1.59 -12.43 -8.26
CA ARG A 82 2.03 -13.79 -7.94
C ARG A 82 2.33 -13.99 -6.46
N LEU A 83 2.91 -12.98 -5.82
CA LEU A 83 3.30 -13.04 -4.41
C LEU A 83 2.12 -12.71 -3.50
N HIS A 84 1.22 -11.84 -3.98
CA HIS A 84 0.12 -11.31 -3.19
C HIS A 84 -1.18 -11.24 -4.01
N PRO A 85 -1.79 -12.39 -4.35
CA PRO A 85 -2.93 -12.46 -5.27
C PRO A 85 -4.24 -11.92 -4.70
N LYS A 86 -4.25 -11.46 -3.44
CA LYS A 86 -5.41 -10.85 -2.78
C LYS A 86 -5.20 -9.39 -2.40
N GLN A 87 -4.02 -8.85 -2.69
CA GLN A 87 -3.72 -7.46 -2.37
C GLN A 87 -3.89 -6.57 -3.59
N TYR A 88 -4.00 -5.28 -3.34
CA TYR A 88 -4.04 -4.25 -4.37
C TYR A 88 -2.96 -3.21 -4.09
N ALA A 89 -2.36 -2.67 -5.15
CA ALA A 89 -1.24 -1.74 -5.05
C ALA A 89 -1.67 -0.37 -4.50
N LEU A 90 -2.88 0.09 -4.86
CA LEU A 90 -3.48 1.31 -4.35
C LEU A 90 -4.99 1.11 -4.19
N GLY A 91 -5.52 1.54 -3.06
CA GLY A 91 -6.95 1.77 -2.87
C GLY A 91 -7.10 3.17 -2.28
N LYS A 92 -7.98 4.00 -2.83
CA LYS A 92 -8.29 5.32 -2.31
C LYS A 92 -9.80 5.44 -2.18
N LYS A 93 -10.27 5.66 -0.95
CA LYS A 93 -11.70 5.82 -0.60
C LYS A 93 -12.53 4.60 -0.98
N LEU A 94 -11.97 3.41 -0.72
CA LEU A 94 -12.60 2.12 -1.01
C LEU A 94 -12.63 1.27 0.25
N ASP A 95 -13.68 0.47 0.39
CA ASP A 95 -13.78 -0.60 1.37
C ASP A 95 -13.69 -1.95 0.65
N ALA A 96 -12.65 -2.70 1.00
CA ALA A 96 -12.41 -4.06 0.52
C ALA A 96 -12.27 -5.04 1.70
N SER A 97 -12.73 -4.65 2.89
CA SER A 97 -12.62 -5.48 4.11
C SER A 97 -13.52 -6.71 4.05
N LEU A 98 -14.54 -6.69 3.19
CA LEU A 98 -15.44 -7.81 2.97
C LEU A 98 -14.89 -8.72 1.87
N GLN A 99 -14.86 -10.02 2.16
CA GLN A 99 -14.38 -11.02 1.21
C GLN A 99 -15.22 -10.99 -0.09
N GLY A 100 -14.54 -11.07 -1.23
CA GLY A 100 -15.22 -11.26 -2.52
C GLY A 100 -15.79 -9.99 -3.15
N LYS A 101 -15.53 -8.81 -2.58
CA LYS A 101 -16.01 -7.55 -3.16
C LYS A 101 -15.16 -6.34 -2.79
N VAL A 102 -15.13 -5.37 -3.69
CA VAL A 102 -14.67 -4.00 -3.44
C VAL A 102 -15.81 -3.06 -3.72
N GLU A 103 -16.06 -2.16 -2.76
CA GLU A 103 -17.08 -1.12 -2.87
C GLU A 103 -16.49 0.24 -2.48
N LEU A 104 -17.24 1.31 -2.76
CA LEU A 104 -16.84 2.63 -2.27
C LEU A 104 -16.77 2.59 -0.76
N ALA A 105 -15.79 3.30 -0.19
CA ALA A 105 -15.83 3.57 1.23
C ALA A 105 -17.04 4.44 1.55
N ARG A 106 -17.41 4.45 2.82
CA ARG A 106 -18.56 5.22 3.26
C ARG A 106 -18.26 6.71 3.20
N GLN A 107 -19.32 7.49 3.04
CA GLN A 107 -19.19 8.93 2.97
C GLN A 107 -18.59 9.45 4.27
N LEU A 108 -17.53 10.24 4.13
CA LEU A 108 -17.04 11.05 5.21
C LEU A 108 -17.98 12.24 5.42
N TRP A 109 -18.52 12.38 6.63
CA TRP A 109 -19.42 13.47 6.97
C TRP A 109 -18.70 14.54 7.77
N GLY A 110 -18.81 15.80 7.35
CA GLY A 110 -18.45 16.94 8.19
C GLY A 110 -19.60 17.24 9.15
N ALA A 111 -19.30 17.31 10.45
CA ALA A 111 -20.26 17.87 11.39
C ALA A 111 -20.30 19.39 11.26
N THR A 112 -21.41 19.97 11.70
CA THR A 112 -21.58 21.43 11.78
C THR A 112 -21.68 21.84 13.24
N ASP A 113 -21.33 23.09 13.54
CA ASP A 113 -21.60 23.68 14.84
C ASP A 113 -22.83 24.60 14.77
N ASP A 114 -23.55 24.75 15.87
CA ASP A 114 -24.66 25.72 16.02
C ASP A 114 -24.18 27.17 16.00
N ILE A 115 -22.97 27.40 16.48
CA ILE A 115 -22.30 28.68 16.51
C ILE A 115 -20.87 28.46 16.04
N ALA A 116 -20.43 29.28 15.08
CA ALA A 116 -19.07 29.25 14.57
C ALA A 116 -18.06 29.41 15.73
N PRO A 117 -17.10 28.49 15.87
CA PRO A 117 -16.07 28.60 16.89
C PRO A 117 -15.24 29.85 16.67
N THR A 118 -14.79 30.48 17.75
CA THR A 118 -13.86 31.61 17.64
C THR A 118 -12.51 31.19 17.07
N ALA A 119 -12.17 29.91 17.18
CA ALA A 119 -11.02 29.27 16.56
C ALA A 119 -11.30 27.78 16.33
N TYR A 120 -10.85 27.28 15.17
CA TYR A 120 -11.13 25.93 14.68
C TYR A 120 -10.05 24.95 15.15
N LYS A 121 -10.04 24.66 16.46
CA LYS A 121 -9.11 23.69 17.08
C LYS A 121 -9.84 22.53 17.73
N PRO A 122 -10.53 21.68 16.95
CA PRO A 122 -11.11 20.46 17.47
C PRO A 122 -10.00 19.48 17.86
N SER A 123 -10.01 18.98 19.10
CA SER A 123 -8.85 18.25 19.64
C SER A 123 -9.18 17.07 20.55
N GLY A 124 -10.47 16.86 20.85
CA GLY A 124 -10.88 15.80 21.74
C GLY A 124 -12.38 15.54 21.69
N TYR A 125 -12.74 14.32 22.05
CA TYR A 125 -14.12 13.87 22.16
C TYR A 125 -14.35 13.17 23.50
N ALA A 126 -15.60 13.13 23.95
CA ALA A 126 -15.97 12.34 25.11
C ALA A 126 -17.35 11.74 24.95
N VAL A 127 -17.57 10.60 25.57
CA VAL A 127 -18.92 10.08 25.82
C VAL A 127 -19.23 10.27 27.30
N VAL A 128 -20.45 10.71 27.58
CA VAL A 128 -20.99 10.82 28.94
C VAL A 128 -22.37 10.18 28.94
N ALA A 129 -22.47 8.94 29.41
CA ALA A 129 -23.67 8.12 29.27
C ALA A 129 -24.13 8.03 27.80
N THR A 130 -25.22 8.70 27.41
CA THR A 130 -25.75 8.71 26.03
C THR A 130 -25.43 10.00 25.26
N GLU A 131 -24.52 10.83 25.77
CA GLU A 131 -24.14 12.11 25.16
C GLU A 131 -22.75 12.01 24.51
N VAL A 132 -22.63 12.38 23.23
CA VAL A 132 -21.33 12.61 22.57
C VAL A 132 -20.96 14.07 22.65
N TRP A 133 -19.72 14.33 23.04
CA TRP A 133 -19.16 15.65 23.20
C TRP A 133 -17.96 15.83 22.27
N SER A 134 -17.86 17.01 21.67
CA SER A 134 -16.65 17.48 21.00
C SER A 134 -16.11 18.70 21.73
N PHE A 135 -14.79 18.77 21.85
CA PHE A 135 -14.09 19.91 22.40
C PHE A 135 -13.37 20.67 21.31
N GLN A 136 -13.63 21.97 21.28
CA GLN A 136 -13.01 22.90 20.34
C GLN A 136 -12.42 24.03 21.17
N GLU A 137 -11.09 24.06 21.26
CA GLU A 137 -10.37 24.83 22.27
C GLU A 137 -10.92 24.61 23.71
N ARG A 138 -11.39 25.68 24.35
CA ARG A 138 -11.92 25.68 25.72
C ARG A 138 -13.41 25.39 25.80
N ASP A 139 -14.09 25.30 24.66
CA ASP A 139 -15.54 25.18 24.57
C ASP A 139 -15.97 23.71 24.40
N ALA A 140 -17.09 23.35 25.03
CA ALA A 140 -17.66 22.01 24.99
C ALA A 140 -18.98 22.02 24.21
N TYR A 141 -19.04 21.17 23.18
CA TYR A 141 -20.17 21.05 22.28
C TYR A 141 -20.82 19.67 22.41
N LEU A 142 -22.15 19.65 22.51
CA LEU A 142 -22.96 18.43 22.60
C LEU A 142 -23.51 18.06 21.23
N LEU A 143 -23.36 16.80 20.82
CA LEU A 143 -23.92 16.31 19.57
C LEU A 143 -25.45 16.24 19.65
N THR A 144 -26.10 16.78 18.63
CA THR A 144 -27.52 16.57 18.34
C THR A 144 -27.67 15.60 17.18
N TYR A 145 -28.07 14.36 17.47
CA TYR A 145 -28.20 13.29 16.46
C TYR A 145 -29.18 13.61 15.33
N ALA A 146 -30.24 14.37 15.60
CA ALA A 146 -31.25 14.70 14.60
C ALA A 146 -30.68 15.55 13.43
N THR A 147 -29.65 16.35 13.69
CA THR A 147 -29.04 17.26 12.71
C THR A 147 -27.56 16.99 12.46
N ASN A 148 -26.95 16.04 13.20
CA ASN A 148 -25.51 15.85 13.29
C ASN A 148 -24.75 17.14 13.55
N GLN A 149 -25.34 18.00 14.38
CA GLN A 149 -24.80 19.30 14.74
C GLN A 149 -24.28 19.27 16.18
N PHE A 150 -23.09 19.81 16.37
CA PHE A 150 -22.51 20.08 17.67
C PHE A 150 -23.03 21.43 18.18
N VAL A 151 -23.71 21.40 19.32
CA VAL A 151 -24.32 22.58 19.93
C VAL A 151 -23.44 23.02 21.10
N LYS A 152 -22.95 24.27 21.09
CA LYS A 152 -22.18 24.80 22.22
C LYS A 152 -23.06 24.89 23.45
N THR A 153 -22.70 24.15 24.51
CA THR A 153 -23.48 24.18 25.76
C THR A 153 -22.69 24.74 26.94
N ALA A 154 -21.35 24.73 26.88
CA ALA A 154 -20.53 25.21 27.98
C ALA A 154 -19.17 25.76 27.52
N THR A 155 -18.63 26.67 28.33
CA THR A 155 -17.22 27.06 28.33
C THR A 155 -16.67 26.71 29.72
N PRO A 156 -16.27 25.45 29.97
CA PRO A 156 -15.95 25.00 31.33
C PRO A 156 -14.83 25.82 31.98
N GLN A 157 -13.83 26.24 31.18
CA GLN A 157 -12.68 27.02 31.64
C GLN A 157 -12.58 28.34 30.91
N ALA A 158 -12.27 29.41 31.65
CA ALA A 158 -12.00 30.72 31.05
C ALA A 158 -10.65 30.77 30.31
N ALA A 159 -9.67 29.98 30.77
CA ALA A 159 -8.35 29.89 30.15
C ALA A 159 -8.41 29.26 28.75
N ALA A 160 -7.49 29.66 27.87
CA ALA A 160 -7.31 29.03 26.58
C ALA A 160 -6.64 27.66 26.77
N VAL A 161 -7.44 26.61 26.66
CA VAL A 161 -7.00 25.22 26.80
C VAL A 161 -7.35 24.42 25.55
N VAL A 162 -6.68 23.28 25.38
CA VAL A 162 -6.98 22.28 24.35
C VAL A 162 -7.20 20.97 25.08
N TYR A 163 -8.36 20.34 24.85
CA TYR A 163 -8.76 19.11 25.51
C TYR A 163 -8.35 17.88 24.70
N ARG A 164 -8.11 16.75 25.37
CA ARG A 164 -7.96 15.42 24.73
C ARG A 164 -9.26 14.64 24.78
N ASN A 165 -9.22 13.42 24.26
CA ASN A 165 -10.30 12.47 24.48
C ASN A 165 -10.53 12.24 25.97
N GLY A 166 -11.80 12.19 26.35
CA GLY A 166 -12.24 11.87 27.70
C GLY A 166 -12.08 10.39 28.03
N VAL A 167 -11.84 10.10 29.31
CA VAL A 167 -11.75 8.74 29.85
C VAL A 167 -12.89 8.53 30.84
N GLU A 168 -13.67 7.48 30.63
CA GLU A 168 -14.74 7.08 31.54
C GLU A 168 -14.19 6.33 32.75
N PHE A 169 -14.61 6.75 33.94
CA PHE A 169 -14.24 6.13 35.21
C PHE A 169 -15.31 6.38 36.29
N GLY A 170 -15.73 5.33 37.00
CA GLY A 170 -16.69 5.47 38.09
C GLY A 170 -18.03 6.13 37.70
N GLY A 171 -18.50 5.92 36.46
CA GLY A 171 -19.73 6.54 35.93
C GLY A 171 -19.60 8.02 35.56
N SER A 172 -18.40 8.59 35.65
CA SER A 172 -18.09 9.95 35.22
C SER A 172 -17.09 9.92 34.07
N THR A 173 -17.01 11.02 33.32
CA THR A 173 -16.02 11.19 32.26
C THR A 173 -15.08 12.32 32.61
N TYR A 174 -13.79 12.05 32.51
CA TYR A 174 -12.71 12.98 32.87
C TYR A 174 -11.90 13.33 31.63
N VAL A 175 -11.62 14.62 31.44
CA VAL A 175 -11.01 15.14 30.22
C VAL A 175 -9.75 15.92 30.59
N PRO A 176 -8.55 15.45 30.20
CA PRO A 176 -7.32 16.18 30.44
C PRO A 176 -7.18 17.31 29.43
N CYS A 177 -6.36 18.31 29.75
CA CYS A 177 -6.11 19.43 28.85
C CYS A 177 -4.70 20.00 29.05
N TRP A 178 -4.28 20.85 28.11
CA TRP A 178 -3.11 21.72 28.27
C TRP A 178 -3.45 23.15 27.91
N VAL A 179 -2.60 24.07 28.37
CA VAL A 179 -2.63 25.48 27.99
C VAL A 179 -2.19 25.61 26.54
N ALA A 180 -3.06 26.13 25.69
CA ALA A 180 -2.85 26.16 24.23
C ALA A 180 -1.55 26.85 23.81
N ALA A 181 -1.10 27.87 24.56
CA ALA A 181 0.07 28.68 24.21
C ALA A 181 1.41 28.03 24.63
N THR A 182 1.41 27.13 25.62
CA THR A 182 2.65 26.62 26.23
C THR A 182 2.73 25.09 26.23
N ASP A 183 1.68 24.39 25.83
CA ASP A 183 1.56 22.92 25.86
C ASP A 183 1.84 22.31 27.26
N VAL A 184 1.60 23.11 28.31
CA VAL A 184 1.76 22.73 29.73
C VAL A 184 0.44 22.18 30.25
N PRO A 185 0.45 21.12 31.10
CA PRO A 185 -0.78 20.50 31.60
C PRO A 185 -1.69 21.50 32.33
N GLY A 186 -2.95 21.54 31.89
CA GLY A 186 -4.01 22.38 32.44
C GLY A 186 -4.87 21.62 33.45
N THR A 187 -5.79 22.33 34.09
CA THR A 187 -6.72 21.71 35.05
C THR A 187 -7.73 20.84 34.30
N TYR A 188 -7.85 19.56 34.65
CA TYR A 188 -8.84 18.70 34.00
C TYR A 188 -10.28 19.09 34.34
N ILE A 189 -11.21 18.72 33.46
CA ILE A 189 -12.64 18.84 33.68
C ILE A 189 -13.28 17.46 33.80
N TYR A 190 -14.45 17.39 34.42
CA TYR A 190 -15.20 16.16 34.52
C TYR A 190 -16.70 16.39 34.49
N LYS A 191 -17.45 15.33 34.19
CA LYS A 191 -18.92 15.32 34.20
C LYS A 191 -19.43 13.98 34.72
N THR A 192 -20.40 14.02 35.64
CA THR A 192 -20.84 12.84 36.43
C THR A 192 -22.10 12.15 35.88
N GLY A 193 -22.41 12.31 34.60
CA GLY A 193 -23.57 11.72 33.94
C GLY A 193 -24.28 12.67 32.96
N ALA A 194 -25.24 12.13 32.21
CA ALA A 194 -26.06 12.91 31.26
C ALA A 194 -26.81 14.06 31.97
N GLY A 195 -26.94 15.20 31.30
CA GLY A 195 -27.58 16.41 31.84
C GLY A 195 -26.78 17.17 32.93
N GLY A 196 -25.67 16.61 33.42
CA GLY A 196 -24.75 17.31 34.33
C GLY A 196 -23.99 18.45 33.64
N ALA A 197 -23.45 19.39 34.42
CA ALA A 197 -22.52 20.40 33.91
C ALA A 197 -21.09 19.84 33.86
N TRP A 198 -20.28 20.35 32.93
CA TRP A 198 -18.83 20.17 32.99
C TRP A 198 -18.26 20.96 34.17
N VAL A 199 -17.54 20.28 35.05
CA VAL A 199 -16.95 20.85 36.27
C VAL A 199 -15.43 20.88 36.14
N VAL A 200 -14.83 22.03 36.46
CA VAL A 200 -13.38 22.19 36.53
C VAL A 200 -12.88 21.63 37.86
N SER A 201 -11.87 20.77 37.82
CA SER A 201 -11.30 20.21 39.06
C SER A 201 -10.73 21.31 39.96
N THR A 202 -11.11 21.28 41.23
CA THR A 202 -10.58 22.22 42.24
C THR A 202 -9.46 21.60 43.08
N LEU A 203 -9.14 20.32 42.85
CA LEU A 203 -8.19 19.55 43.65
C LEU A 203 -6.77 20.12 43.61
N ALA A 204 -5.94 19.75 44.58
CA ALA A 204 -4.53 20.14 44.58
C ALA A 204 -3.75 19.43 43.45
N VAL A 205 -4.02 18.13 43.26
CA VAL A 205 -3.51 17.32 42.15
C VAL A 205 -4.53 17.35 41.02
N LYS A 206 -4.37 18.30 40.09
CA LYS A 206 -5.38 18.55 39.04
C LYS A 206 -4.85 18.83 37.64
N THR A 207 -3.54 18.86 37.47
CA THR A 207 -2.91 19.19 36.19
C THR A 207 -2.37 17.93 35.54
N PHE A 208 -3.05 17.44 34.50
CA PHE A 208 -2.69 16.21 33.79
C PHE A 208 -2.87 16.40 32.29
N LYS A 209 -1.89 15.92 31.51
CA LYS A 209 -1.96 15.93 30.03
C LYS A 209 -2.57 14.64 29.48
N TYR A 210 -2.41 13.54 30.22
CA TYR A 210 -2.84 12.21 29.81
C TYR A 210 -3.57 11.52 30.94
N PHE A 211 -4.64 10.80 30.57
CA PHE A 211 -5.37 9.91 31.45
C PHE A 211 -5.45 8.52 30.84
N CYS A 212 -5.50 7.51 31.70
CA CYS A 212 -5.93 6.17 31.32
C CYS A 212 -6.66 5.50 32.49
N ARG A 213 -7.40 4.44 32.16
CA ARG A 213 -7.97 3.51 33.16
C ARG A 213 -7.13 2.23 33.16
N ALA A 214 -6.78 1.76 34.34
CA ALA A 214 -6.09 0.49 34.54
C ALA A 214 -6.77 -0.31 35.66
N ARG A 215 -6.24 -1.49 35.96
CA ARG A 215 -6.61 -2.27 37.14
C ARG A 215 -5.39 -2.59 37.98
N THR A 216 -5.60 -2.72 39.29
CA THR A 216 -4.61 -3.31 40.18
C THR A 216 -4.44 -4.80 39.90
N GLU A 217 -3.41 -5.43 40.47
CA GLU A 217 -3.22 -6.89 40.39
C GLU A 217 -4.41 -7.69 40.95
N GLU A 218 -5.20 -7.11 41.87
CA GLU A 218 -6.43 -7.72 42.40
C GLU A 218 -7.67 -7.46 41.53
N GLY A 219 -7.52 -6.72 40.43
CA GLY A 219 -8.59 -6.42 39.48
C GLY A 219 -9.44 -5.19 39.83
N THR A 220 -9.02 -4.38 40.81
CA THR A 220 -9.73 -3.13 41.16
C THR A 220 -9.44 -2.06 40.12
N ASP A 221 -10.48 -1.43 39.56
CA ASP A 221 -10.32 -0.33 38.61
C ASP A 221 -9.67 0.89 39.29
N ILE A 222 -8.69 1.46 38.59
CA ILE A 222 -7.96 2.65 39.02
C ILE A 222 -7.88 3.65 37.87
N PHE A 223 -7.91 4.91 38.24
CA PHE A 223 -7.74 6.03 37.33
C PHE A 223 -6.32 6.58 37.47
N VAL A 224 -5.67 6.83 36.34
CA VAL A 224 -4.25 7.19 36.33
C VAL A 224 -4.08 8.46 35.51
N GLY A 225 -3.33 9.42 36.07
CA GLY A 225 -2.99 10.67 35.43
C GLY A 225 -1.49 10.89 35.37
N ALA A 226 -1.01 11.37 34.24
CA ALA A 226 0.38 11.74 34.03
C ALA A 226 0.54 13.24 33.81
N ASN A 227 1.50 13.82 34.51
CA ASN A 227 1.85 15.23 34.43
C ASN A 227 3.29 15.39 33.91
N ILE A 228 3.49 16.34 33.00
CA ILE A 228 4.81 16.84 32.65
C ILE A 228 5.04 18.05 33.57
N GLY A 229 5.97 17.93 34.50
CA GLY A 229 6.36 19.10 35.28
C GLY A 229 6.89 20.17 34.33
N ALA A 230 6.39 21.40 34.43
CA ALA A 230 6.95 22.57 33.75
C ALA A 230 8.42 22.78 34.18
N GLY A 231 9.37 22.06 33.55
CA GLY A 231 10.73 21.90 34.04
C GLY A 231 10.86 21.06 35.34
N GLY A 232 9.85 20.24 35.67
CA GLY A 232 9.79 19.39 36.87
C GLY A 232 9.80 17.89 36.55
N PRO A 233 9.92 17.01 37.56
CA PRO A 233 9.98 15.57 37.33
C PRO A 233 8.73 15.04 36.61
N ASN A 234 8.91 14.01 35.79
CA ASN A 234 7.83 13.26 35.16
C ASN A 234 7.13 12.41 36.22
N VAL A 235 5.93 12.78 36.63
CA VAL A 235 5.21 12.12 37.73
C VAL A 235 3.91 11.50 37.24
N VAL A 236 3.65 10.30 37.74
CA VAL A 236 2.40 9.57 37.53
C VAL A 236 1.67 9.45 38.86
N TYR A 237 0.35 9.66 38.82
CA TYR A 237 -0.54 9.56 39.97
C TYR A 237 -1.65 8.57 39.66
N SER A 238 -2.13 7.86 40.68
CA SER A 238 -3.33 7.03 40.61
C SER A 238 -4.35 7.42 41.66
N THR A 239 -5.61 7.06 41.41
CA THR A 239 -6.70 7.23 42.36
C THR A 239 -7.84 6.26 42.06
N THR A 240 -8.66 5.97 43.08
CA THR A 240 -9.96 5.30 42.93
C THR A 240 -11.13 6.28 42.95
N ASP A 241 -10.87 7.56 43.25
CA ASP A 241 -11.88 8.63 43.26
C ASP A 241 -11.24 9.94 42.77
N PRO A 242 -11.34 10.24 41.45
CA PRO A 242 -10.76 11.46 40.88
C PRO A 242 -11.46 12.75 41.32
N THR A 243 -12.51 12.69 42.15
CA THR A 243 -13.17 13.88 42.72
C THR A 243 -12.69 14.22 44.14
N ASN A 244 -11.87 13.35 44.75
CA ASN A 244 -11.36 13.51 46.09
C ASN A 244 -9.82 13.69 46.11
N ALA A 245 -9.34 14.87 46.49
CA ALA A 245 -7.90 15.16 46.52
C ALA A 245 -7.11 14.19 47.41
N GLY A 246 -7.71 13.71 48.51
CA GLY A 246 -7.06 12.77 49.44
C GLY A 246 -6.93 11.35 48.91
N ALA A 247 -7.60 11.04 47.78
CA ALA A 247 -7.56 9.72 47.15
C ALA A 247 -6.47 9.61 46.06
N TRP A 248 -5.77 10.70 45.73
CA TRP A 248 -4.67 10.67 44.78
C TRP A 248 -3.37 10.26 45.44
N THR A 249 -2.79 9.17 44.96
CA THR A 249 -1.51 8.63 45.41
C THR A 249 -0.46 8.87 44.34
N ILE A 250 0.71 9.39 44.73
CA ILE A 250 1.86 9.48 43.83
C ILE A 250 2.43 8.08 43.60
N LEU A 251 2.55 7.68 42.34
CA LEU A 251 3.11 6.37 41.98
C LEU A 251 4.64 6.41 41.92
N SER A 252 5.24 7.34 41.17
CA SER A 252 6.69 7.58 41.16
C SER A 252 7.12 8.74 40.23
N THR A 253 8.44 8.97 40.15
CA THR A 253 9.11 9.59 38.99
C THR A 253 9.49 8.51 37.97
N VAL A 254 9.12 8.70 36.70
CA VAL A 254 9.36 7.70 35.63
C VAL A 254 10.58 8.05 34.79
N GLY A 255 11.61 7.21 34.82
CA GLY A 255 12.87 7.42 34.10
C GLY A 255 13.53 8.77 34.44
N ASN A 256 14.32 9.30 33.51
CA ASN A 256 14.97 10.61 33.68
C ASN A 256 13.98 11.76 33.43
N SER A 257 14.21 12.92 34.07
CA SER A 257 13.42 14.14 33.85
C SER A 257 13.59 14.75 32.46
N ASP A 258 14.67 14.39 31.76
CA ASP A 258 15.08 15.04 30.51
C ASP A 258 14.28 14.61 29.28
N SER A 259 13.43 13.59 29.43
CA SER A 259 12.60 13.06 28.34
C SER A 259 11.12 13.23 28.68
N GLU A 260 10.39 13.94 27.82
CA GLU A 260 8.95 14.24 28.03
C GLU A 260 8.10 12.97 27.95
N ILE A 261 7.05 12.88 28.78
CA ILE A 261 5.96 11.90 28.62
C ILE A 261 5.12 12.30 27.40
N THR A 262 4.96 11.41 26.43
CA THR A 262 4.22 11.63 25.19
C THR A 262 2.84 10.97 25.16
N GLY A 263 2.57 10.05 26.11
CA GLY A 263 1.28 9.38 26.23
C GLY A 263 1.19 8.46 27.44
N LEU A 264 -0.04 8.04 27.74
CA LEU A 264 -0.37 7.10 28.80
C LEU A 264 -1.38 6.08 28.26
N VAL A 265 -1.02 4.81 28.30
CA VAL A 265 -1.84 3.70 27.78
C VAL A 265 -1.95 2.63 28.86
N SER A 266 -3.00 1.83 28.82
CA SER A 266 -3.18 0.70 29.72
C SER A 266 -3.26 -0.59 28.93
N ASP A 267 -2.69 -1.67 29.47
CA ASP A 267 -2.89 -3.04 28.97
C ASP A 267 -3.96 -3.81 29.76
N GLY A 268 -4.66 -3.11 30.64
CA GLY A 268 -5.66 -3.66 31.55
C GLY A 268 -5.12 -3.88 32.95
N THR A 269 -3.90 -4.40 33.11
CA THR A 269 -3.30 -4.72 34.44
C THR A 269 -2.04 -3.91 34.76
N SER A 270 -1.50 -3.25 33.74
CA SER A 270 -0.34 -2.39 33.83
C SER A 270 -0.62 -1.05 33.15
N VAL A 271 0.07 -0.04 33.63
CA VAL A 271 0.11 1.30 33.03
C VAL A 271 1.40 1.40 32.22
N LEU A 272 1.26 1.81 30.96
CA LEU A 272 2.34 2.06 30.04
C LEU A 272 2.54 3.57 29.94
N VAL A 273 3.70 4.04 30.37
CA VAL A 273 4.12 5.44 30.28
C VAL A 273 5.05 5.58 29.09
N LEU A 274 4.57 6.34 28.10
CA LEU A 274 5.28 6.55 26.86
C LEU A 274 6.08 7.83 26.98
N LYS A 275 7.36 7.79 26.61
CA LYS A 275 8.22 8.97 26.60
C LYS A 275 8.95 9.08 25.28
N THR A 276 9.49 10.25 24.99
CA THR A 276 10.27 10.53 23.77
C THR A 276 11.42 9.55 23.49
N ASN A 277 11.88 8.81 24.52
CA ASN A 277 13.02 7.90 24.50
C ASN A 277 12.70 6.45 24.91
N GLY A 278 11.42 6.06 25.03
CA GLY A 278 11.08 4.66 25.35
C GLY A 278 9.66 4.44 25.88
N VAL A 279 9.39 3.22 26.35
CA VAL A 279 8.12 2.82 26.96
C VAL A 279 8.38 2.15 28.31
N TRP A 280 7.84 2.70 29.39
CA TRP A 280 7.99 2.18 30.74
C TRP A 280 6.70 1.52 31.21
N VAL A 281 6.80 0.35 31.87
CA VAL A 281 5.65 -0.30 32.49
C VAL A 281 5.63 -0.05 33.98
N CYS A 282 4.45 0.25 34.50
CA CYS A 282 4.14 0.26 35.92
C CYS A 282 3.03 -0.74 36.20
N ARG A 283 3.31 -1.71 37.06
CA ARG A 283 2.27 -2.53 37.70
C ARG A 283 1.86 -1.89 39.00
N ILE A 284 0.58 -1.95 39.32
CA ILE A 284 0.03 -1.34 40.52
C ILE A 284 -0.46 -2.46 41.42
N GLY A 285 0.26 -2.66 42.53
CA GLY A 285 -0.02 -3.69 43.51
C GLY A 285 -1.37 -3.47 44.22
N ALA A 286 -1.80 -4.48 44.96
CA ALA A 286 -3.03 -4.48 45.76
C ALA A 286 -3.14 -3.29 46.73
N ASP A 287 -2.01 -2.89 47.32
CA ASP A 287 -1.89 -1.78 48.27
C ASP A 287 -1.73 -0.41 47.59
N GLY A 288 -1.84 -0.35 46.26
CA GLY A 288 -1.64 0.86 45.47
C GLY A 288 -0.16 1.22 45.23
N THR A 289 0.77 0.35 45.60
CA THR A 289 2.21 0.58 45.34
C THR A 289 2.56 0.36 43.87
N ALA A 290 3.44 1.22 43.35
CA ALA A 290 3.92 1.14 41.99
C ALA A 290 5.16 0.23 41.90
N ALA A 291 5.10 -0.81 41.08
CA ALA A 291 6.24 -1.62 40.69
C ALA A 291 6.60 -1.31 39.23
N TRP A 292 7.72 -0.60 39.03
CA TRP A 292 8.20 -0.25 37.70
C TRP A 292 9.04 -1.38 37.11
N SER A 293 8.79 -1.69 35.84
CA SER A 293 9.72 -2.49 35.03
C SER A 293 10.77 -1.60 34.37
N GLU A 294 11.81 -2.23 33.83
CA GLU A 294 12.73 -1.59 32.90
C GLU A 294 12.01 -1.11 31.62
N ASN A 295 12.65 -0.19 30.90
CA ASN A 295 12.20 0.31 29.61
C ASN A 295 11.99 -0.88 28.65
N LEU A 296 10.78 -1.02 28.11
CA LEU A 296 10.43 -2.08 27.15
C LEU A 296 11.12 -1.89 25.80
N THR A 297 11.46 -0.65 25.47
CA THR A 297 12.04 -0.28 24.17
C THR A 297 13.35 0.48 24.36
N PRO A 298 14.37 -0.15 24.98
CA PRO A 298 15.64 0.49 25.30
C PRO A 298 16.39 1.01 24.06
N GLU A 299 16.12 0.45 22.88
CA GLU A 299 16.66 0.94 21.60
C GLU A 299 16.27 2.40 21.29
N PHE A 300 15.17 2.92 21.84
CA PHE A 300 14.76 4.31 21.64
C PHE A 300 15.49 5.31 22.52
N GLU A 301 16.29 4.86 23.48
CA GLU A 301 17.14 5.75 24.28
C GLU A 301 18.21 6.43 23.41
N GLY A 302 18.64 5.78 22.33
CA GLY A 302 19.52 6.35 21.31
C GLY A 302 18.79 7.02 20.14
N MET A 303 17.45 6.93 20.07
CA MET A 303 16.62 7.41 18.96
C MET A 303 15.54 8.38 19.45
N VAL A 304 15.94 9.31 20.32
CA VAL A 304 15.03 10.27 20.96
C VAL A 304 14.42 11.20 19.92
N HIS A 305 13.10 11.31 19.93
CA HIS A 305 12.36 12.29 19.12
C HIS A 305 11.16 12.81 19.92
N ALA A 306 10.88 14.12 19.80
CA ALA A 306 9.81 14.79 20.56
C ALA A 306 8.42 14.16 20.33
N ASP A 307 8.21 13.64 19.13
CA ASP A 307 6.93 13.05 18.71
C ASP A 307 6.85 11.53 18.84
N ASN A 308 7.86 10.86 19.38
CA ASN A 308 7.80 9.40 19.55
C ASN A 308 6.62 9.00 20.44
N PHE A 309 5.87 8.01 19.97
CA PHE A 309 4.76 7.35 20.67
C PHE A 309 3.56 8.27 20.98
N ARG A 310 3.51 9.47 20.41
CA ARG A 310 2.32 10.33 20.51
C ARG A 310 1.14 9.66 19.81
N GLY A 311 -0.02 9.65 20.45
CA GLY A 311 -1.22 9.01 19.91
C GLY A 311 -1.19 7.48 19.92
N ALA A 312 -0.23 6.87 20.63
CA ALA A 312 -0.20 5.43 20.83
C ALA A 312 -1.49 4.89 21.45
N PHE A 313 -1.81 3.66 21.10
CA PHE A 313 -3.07 3.04 21.44
C PHE A 313 -2.87 1.53 21.64
N ASN A 314 -3.55 0.97 22.62
CA ASN A 314 -3.59 -0.47 22.80
C ASN A 314 -4.89 -1.00 22.20
N TRP A 315 -4.75 -1.83 21.17
CA TRP A 315 -5.87 -2.45 20.49
C TRP A 315 -5.78 -3.97 20.63
N ASN A 316 -6.70 -4.58 21.38
CA ASN A 316 -6.76 -6.03 21.58
C ASN A 316 -5.44 -6.68 22.07
N GLY A 317 -4.63 -5.96 22.85
CA GLY A 317 -3.34 -6.45 23.35
C GLY A 317 -2.15 -6.10 22.45
N HIS A 318 -2.40 -5.48 21.30
CA HIS A 318 -1.38 -4.93 20.41
C HIS A 318 -1.13 -3.47 20.77
N LEU A 319 0.05 -3.18 21.34
CA LEU A 319 0.44 -1.81 21.65
C LEU A 319 1.05 -1.15 20.42
N LEU A 320 0.32 -0.22 19.82
CA LEU A 320 0.73 0.51 18.63
C LEU A 320 1.46 1.80 19.02
N LEU A 321 2.64 1.99 18.45
CA LEU A 321 3.64 2.98 18.84
C LEU A 321 4.03 3.82 17.61
N PRO A 322 3.33 4.93 17.32
CA PRO A 322 3.70 5.87 16.27
C PRO A 322 5.13 6.41 16.43
N LEU A 323 5.82 6.60 15.31
CA LEU A 323 7.16 7.19 15.29
C LEU A 323 7.12 8.63 14.78
N GLY A 324 8.00 9.47 15.34
CA GLY A 324 7.95 10.90 15.10
C GLY A 324 8.25 11.35 13.66
N THR A 325 9.09 10.60 12.93
CA THR A 325 9.48 10.92 11.54
C THR A 325 8.67 10.16 10.50
N GLY A 326 7.52 9.60 10.88
CA GLY A 326 6.76 8.65 10.07
C GLY A 326 7.10 7.19 10.42
N GLY A 327 6.11 6.32 10.25
CA GLY A 327 6.17 4.92 10.65
C GLY A 327 5.46 4.61 11.96
N MET A 328 5.38 3.32 12.26
CA MET A 328 4.67 2.77 13.42
C MET A 328 5.31 1.44 13.82
N MET A 329 5.54 1.28 15.11
CA MET A 329 5.96 0.02 15.70
C MET A 329 4.80 -0.61 16.47
N GLU A 330 4.86 -1.92 16.63
CA GLU A 330 3.95 -2.69 17.44
C GLU A 330 4.74 -3.43 18.51
N TRP A 331 4.32 -3.31 19.76
CA TRP A 331 4.79 -4.14 20.85
C TRP A 331 3.75 -5.20 21.19
N VAL A 332 4.12 -6.46 20.99
CA VAL A 332 3.29 -7.64 21.30
C VAL A 332 4.20 -8.80 21.69
N ASP A 333 3.77 -9.62 22.66
CA ASP A 333 4.51 -10.80 23.15
C ASP A 333 5.99 -10.54 23.51
N GLY A 334 6.28 -9.36 24.06
CA GLY A 334 7.62 -8.98 24.51
C GLY A 334 8.59 -8.64 23.37
N LYS A 335 8.08 -8.39 22.17
CA LYS A 335 8.88 -8.06 20.98
C LYS A 335 8.31 -6.83 20.28
N LEU A 336 9.22 -6.09 19.64
CA LEU A 336 8.89 -4.97 18.79
C LEU A 336 8.87 -5.40 17.31
N TYR A 337 7.81 -5.04 16.59
CA TYR A 337 7.62 -5.30 15.17
C TYR A 337 7.40 -4.00 14.41
N ASP A 338 8.00 -3.88 13.23
CA ASP A 338 7.70 -2.79 12.31
C ASP A 338 6.37 -3.07 11.58
N VAL A 339 5.41 -2.19 11.80
CA VAL A 339 4.06 -2.20 11.21
C VAL A 339 3.78 -0.89 10.45
N SER A 340 4.83 -0.23 9.99
CA SER A 340 4.75 1.02 9.24
C SER A 340 4.07 0.86 7.88
N MET A 341 3.37 1.90 7.42
CA MET A 341 2.81 1.93 6.05
C MET A 341 3.88 1.78 4.96
N LYS A 342 5.13 2.13 5.23
CA LYS A 342 6.24 1.88 4.31
C LYS A 342 6.47 0.39 4.02
N LYS A 343 6.14 -0.49 4.97
CA LYS A 343 6.20 -1.95 4.81
C LYS A 343 4.97 -2.49 4.10
N TYR A 344 3.77 -2.04 4.49
CA TYR A 344 2.52 -2.52 3.91
C TYR A 344 2.26 -1.97 2.51
N ALA A 345 2.59 -0.71 2.27
CA ALA A 345 2.30 0.01 1.04
C ALA A 345 3.56 0.76 0.54
N PRO A 346 4.64 0.05 0.17
CA PRO A 346 5.93 0.65 -0.19
C PRO A 346 5.82 1.63 -1.37
N ASP A 347 4.91 1.38 -2.30
CA ASP A 347 4.71 2.24 -3.47
C ASP A 347 3.80 3.46 -3.18
N GLN A 348 3.12 3.48 -2.02
CA GLN A 348 2.21 4.56 -1.61
C GLN A 348 2.90 5.55 -0.66
N THR A 349 3.86 6.30 -1.21
CA THR A 349 4.67 7.26 -0.45
C THR A 349 3.88 8.36 0.25
N THR A 350 2.66 8.67 -0.20
CA THR A 350 1.76 9.62 0.49
C THR A 350 1.33 9.09 1.86
N LEU A 351 1.27 7.77 2.06
CA LEU A 351 0.89 7.15 3.33
C LEU A 351 2.07 6.93 4.28
N HIS A 352 3.29 7.33 3.90
CA HIS A 352 4.51 7.11 4.70
C HIS A 352 4.75 8.20 5.74
N GLY A 353 3.84 9.18 5.83
CA GLY A 353 3.94 10.25 6.81
C GLY A 353 3.63 9.78 8.23
N ARG A 354 3.39 10.74 9.12
CA ARG A 354 3.23 10.48 10.55
C ARG A 354 1.84 9.96 10.85
N VAL A 355 1.76 8.93 11.70
CA VAL A 355 0.50 8.53 12.35
C VAL A 355 0.24 9.50 13.50
N ILE A 356 -0.86 10.25 13.43
CA ILE A 356 -1.14 11.37 14.36
C ILE A 356 -2.19 11.03 15.40
N ALA A 357 -3.07 10.07 15.09
CA ALA A 357 -4.04 9.53 16.04
C ALA A 357 -4.40 8.09 15.67
N ILE A 358 -4.66 7.29 16.70
CA ILE A 358 -5.10 5.90 16.58
C ILE A 358 -6.34 5.72 17.46
N GLY A 359 -7.27 4.90 16.98
CA GLY A 359 -8.44 4.49 17.73
C GLY A 359 -9.05 3.26 17.07
N GLY A 360 -9.96 2.59 17.75
CA GLY A 360 -10.54 1.36 17.22
C GLY A 360 -11.77 0.93 17.98
N ASP A 361 -12.56 0.09 17.34
CA ASP A 361 -13.57 -0.74 17.99
C ASP A 361 -12.98 -2.13 18.26
N VAL A 362 -13.80 -3.09 18.71
CA VAL A 362 -13.35 -4.46 19.02
C VAL A 362 -12.86 -5.25 17.79
N THR A 363 -13.26 -4.87 16.59
CA THR A 363 -13.02 -5.56 15.31
C THR A 363 -12.13 -4.80 14.33
N ARG A 364 -12.12 -3.46 14.40
CA ARG A 364 -11.46 -2.58 13.46
C ARG A 364 -10.56 -1.59 14.17
N LEU A 365 -9.40 -1.39 13.58
CA LEU A 365 -8.43 -0.38 13.95
C LEU A 365 -8.48 0.75 12.93
N PHE A 366 -8.32 1.99 13.38
CA PHE A 366 -8.27 3.16 12.52
C PHE A 366 -7.02 3.98 12.80
N LEU A 367 -6.37 4.43 11.72
CA LEU A 367 -5.25 5.34 11.78
C LEU A 367 -5.59 6.63 11.05
N LEU A 368 -5.19 7.73 11.66
CA LEU A 368 -5.13 9.02 11.01
C LEU A 368 -3.67 9.28 10.64
N VAL A 369 -3.39 9.36 9.34
CA VAL A 369 -2.04 9.51 8.79
C VAL A 369 -1.93 10.85 8.08
N GLU A 370 -0.97 11.67 8.49
CA GLU A 370 -0.59 12.90 7.79
C GLU A 370 0.13 12.51 6.49
N ASP A 371 -0.26 13.09 5.36
CA ASP A 371 0.45 12.84 4.11
C ASP A 371 1.85 13.45 4.12
N THR A 372 2.77 12.92 3.30
CA THR A 372 4.16 13.41 3.28
C THR A 372 4.32 14.83 2.73
N ALA A 373 3.31 15.37 2.05
CA ALA A 373 3.28 16.77 1.61
C ALA A 373 2.66 17.73 2.65
N ASN A 374 2.13 17.21 3.77
CA ASN A 374 1.37 17.93 4.80
C ASN A 374 0.21 18.76 4.21
N THR A 375 -0.50 18.19 3.24
CA THR A 375 -1.69 18.79 2.59
C THR A 375 -2.96 17.98 2.83
N ASP A 376 -2.80 16.69 3.08
CA ASP A 376 -3.92 15.77 3.29
C ASP A 376 -3.74 15.00 4.59
N CYS A 377 -4.87 14.52 5.13
CA CYS A 377 -4.91 13.51 6.17
C CYS A 377 -5.69 12.30 5.67
N HIS A 378 -5.10 11.12 5.78
CA HIS A 378 -5.68 9.87 5.34
C HIS A 378 -6.26 9.11 6.55
N LEU A 379 -7.52 8.69 6.44
CA LEU A 379 -8.12 7.73 7.36
C LEU A 379 -7.93 6.34 6.79
N LEU A 380 -7.15 5.51 7.49
CA LEU A 380 -6.95 4.11 7.17
C LEU A 380 -7.73 3.26 8.17
N MET A 381 -8.35 2.20 7.67
CA MET A 381 -9.03 1.17 8.46
C MET A 381 -8.24 -0.13 8.32
N ALA A 382 -8.01 -0.84 9.41
CA ALA A 382 -7.49 -2.19 9.40
C ALA A 382 -8.39 -3.17 10.14
N THR A 383 -8.37 -4.40 9.66
CA THR A 383 -8.79 -5.59 10.40
C THR A 383 -7.56 -6.46 10.67
N TRP A 384 -7.62 -7.23 11.75
CA TRP A 384 -6.62 -8.25 12.04
C TRP A 384 -7.13 -9.59 11.53
N ASP A 385 -6.50 -10.10 10.46
CA ASP A 385 -6.96 -11.35 9.84
C ASP A 385 -5.78 -12.22 9.34
N SER A 386 -6.01 -13.52 9.31
CA SER A 386 -5.04 -14.53 8.91
C SER A 386 -5.22 -14.94 7.45
N TYR A 387 -4.15 -14.86 6.67
CA TYR A 387 -4.12 -15.37 5.31
C TYR A 387 -2.90 -16.28 5.12
N GLN A 388 -3.13 -17.48 4.59
CA GLN A 388 -2.09 -18.51 4.41
C GLN A 388 -1.27 -18.81 5.68
N GLY A 389 -1.91 -18.74 6.86
CA GLY A 389 -1.24 -18.98 8.14
C GLY A 389 -0.45 -17.79 8.71
N VAL A 390 -0.48 -16.62 8.05
CA VAL A 390 0.13 -15.38 8.53
C VAL A 390 -0.98 -14.41 8.95
N ALA A 391 -1.08 -14.15 10.25
CA ALA A 391 -1.92 -13.10 10.80
C ALA A 391 -1.22 -11.75 10.67
N ASP A 392 -1.90 -10.77 10.09
CA ASP A 392 -1.35 -9.43 9.87
C ASP A 392 -2.48 -8.40 9.69
N TYR A 393 -2.13 -7.12 9.78
CA TYR A 393 -3.04 -6.00 9.53
C TYR A 393 -3.41 -5.92 8.05
N ARG A 394 -4.71 -5.78 7.76
CA ARG A 394 -5.26 -5.59 6.42
C ARG A 394 -5.73 -4.15 6.26
N TRP A 395 -4.86 -3.30 5.72
CA TRP A 395 -5.12 -1.86 5.62
C TRP A 395 -5.99 -1.52 4.40
N HIS A 396 -6.97 -0.66 4.61
CA HIS A 396 -7.87 -0.11 3.60
C HIS A 396 -7.92 1.41 3.79
N HIS A 397 -7.72 2.17 2.71
CA HIS A 397 -7.85 3.61 2.77
C HIS A 397 -9.32 4.01 2.56
N VAL A 398 -9.97 4.49 3.61
CA VAL A 398 -11.41 4.73 3.61
C VAL A 398 -11.79 6.21 3.44
N ALA A 399 -10.95 7.17 3.85
CA ALA A 399 -11.28 8.59 3.66
C ALA A 399 -10.04 9.49 3.56
N THR A 400 -10.23 10.70 3.04
CA THR A 400 -9.21 11.77 3.00
C THR A 400 -9.84 13.09 3.44
N ILE A 401 -9.13 13.84 4.28
CA ILE A 401 -9.41 15.25 4.56
C ILE A 401 -8.30 16.07 3.90
N ALA A 402 -8.68 16.99 3.02
CA ALA A 402 -7.76 17.98 2.49
C ALA A 402 -7.74 19.23 3.37
N TYR A 403 -6.57 19.82 3.55
CA TYR A 403 -6.42 21.08 4.27
C TYR A 403 -5.31 21.94 3.66
N THR A 404 -5.41 23.24 3.93
CA THR A 404 -4.44 24.25 3.54
C THR A 404 -3.68 24.73 4.76
N GLY A 405 -2.35 24.53 4.77
CA GLY A 405 -1.43 25.02 5.80
C GLY A 405 -0.79 23.95 6.66
N THR A 406 -0.04 24.40 7.67
CA THR A 406 0.66 23.51 8.60
C THR A 406 -0.34 22.94 9.61
N PRO A 407 -0.49 21.61 9.68
CA PRO A 407 -1.31 20.98 10.71
C PRO A 407 -0.63 21.11 12.08
N VAL A 408 -1.40 20.90 13.14
CA VAL A 408 -0.87 20.78 14.52
C VAL A 408 -1.19 19.38 15.02
N PRO A 409 -0.36 18.37 14.71
CA PRO A 409 -0.77 16.97 14.91
C PRO A 409 -0.93 16.54 16.35
N ASN A 410 -0.34 17.28 17.29
CA ASN A 410 -0.63 17.11 18.71
C ASN A 410 -2.10 17.35 19.06
N HIS A 411 -2.81 18.13 18.26
CA HIS A 411 -4.20 18.49 18.48
C HIS A 411 -5.14 17.65 17.60
N ALA A 412 -4.65 16.56 17.01
CA ALA A 412 -5.49 15.58 16.35
C ALA A 412 -6.14 14.62 17.37
N ALA A 413 -7.35 14.18 17.06
CA ALA A 413 -8.06 13.17 17.83
C ALA A 413 -8.77 12.18 16.91
N LEU A 414 -8.79 10.92 17.36
CA LEU A 414 -9.61 9.85 16.80
C LEU A 414 -10.41 9.24 17.96
N PHE A 415 -11.70 9.03 17.78
CA PHE A 415 -12.58 8.54 18.84
C PHE A 415 -13.66 7.62 18.27
N ALA A 416 -13.81 6.43 18.86
CA ALA A 416 -14.85 5.49 18.48
C ALA A 416 -16.09 5.70 19.36
N GLU A 417 -17.20 6.02 18.72
CA GLU A 417 -18.52 6.09 19.32
C GLU A 417 -19.26 4.77 19.08
N GLY A 418 -19.92 4.27 20.12
CA GLY A 418 -20.87 3.18 20.00
C GLY A 418 -22.04 3.34 20.98
N ILE A 419 -22.81 4.42 20.86
CA ILE A 419 -23.88 4.74 21.82
C ILE A 419 -25.27 4.84 21.17
N PRO A 420 -26.34 4.47 21.92
CA PRO A 420 -27.70 4.59 21.42
C PRO A 420 -28.26 6.01 21.59
N SER A 421 -29.02 6.46 20.59
CA SER A 421 -29.90 7.63 20.64
C SER A 421 -31.33 7.18 20.37
N GLY A 422 -32.14 7.10 21.44
CA GLY A 422 -33.47 6.50 21.34
C GLY A 422 -33.39 5.01 21.00
N ALA A 423 -33.97 4.60 19.87
CA ALA A 423 -33.95 3.22 19.38
C ALA A 423 -32.80 2.93 18.40
N THR A 424 -32.09 3.96 17.94
CA THR A 424 -31.01 3.82 16.95
C THR A 424 -29.67 3.75 17.65
N LEU A 425 -28.86 2.76 17.27
CA LEU A 425 -27.48 2.65 17.70
C LEU A 425 -26.58 3.40 16.72
N HIS A 426 -25.77 4.33 17.21
CA HIS A 426 -24.83 5.07 16.39
C HIS A 426 -23.42 4.53 16.60
N HIS A 427 -22.87 3.93 15.54
CA HIS A 427 -21.49 3.45 15.49
C HIS A 427 -20.68 4.33 14.54
N ARG A 428 -19.81 5.18 15.08
CA ARG A 428 -19.12 6.23 14.30
C ARG A 428 -17.68 6.39 14.77
N ILE A 429 -16.78 6.64 13.84
CA ILE A 429 -15.43 7.10 14.15
C ILE A 429 -15.37 8.60 13.97
N TRP A 430 -15.26 9.32 15.08
CA TRP A 430 -15.05 10.76 15.11
C TRP A 430 -13.59 11.09 14.99
N PHE A 431 -13.30 12.15 14.24
CA PHE A 431 -11.93 12.61 14.13
C PHE A 431 -11.81 14.08 13.77
N SER A 432 -10.69 14.65 14.20
CA SER A 432 -10.37 16.05 14.05
C SER A 432 -8.87 16.25 13.89
N VAL A 433 -8.52 17.28 13.13
CA VAL A 433 -7.15 17.76 12.96
C VAL A 433 -7.21 19.28 13.00
N GLU A 434 -6.36 19.90 13.82
CA GLU A 434 -6.14 21.34 13.73
C GLU A 434 -5.22 21.67 12.57
N CYS A 435 -5.57 22.71 11.81
CA CYS A 435 -4.73 23.27 10.78
C CYS A 435 -4.75 24.80 10.85
N GLY A 436 -3.57 25.42 10.91
CA GLY A 436 -3.43 26.85 11.21
C GLY A 436 -4.10 27.80 10.20
N SER A 437 -4.40 27.34 8.98
CA SER A 437 -5.07 28.13 7.95
C SER A 437 -6.30 27.46 7.35
N SER A 438 -6.79 26.38 7.95
CA SER A 438 -8.04 25.73 7.53
C SER A 438 -9.01 25.64 8.69
N ASN A 439 -10.23 26.13 8.47
CA ASN A 439 -11.31 26.05 9.45
C ASN A 439 -11.95 24.65 9.39
N LEU A 440 -11.23 23.66 9.90
CA LEU A 440 -11.71 22.28 9.94
C LEU A 440 -12.62 22.09 11.16
N LEU A 441 -13.80 21.54 10.91
CA LEU A 441 -14.70 21.06 11.95
C LEU A 441 -14.49 19.56 12.18
N PRO A 442 -15.01 18.99 13.28
CA PRO A 442 -15.07 17.54 13.46
C PRO A 442 -15.68 16.82 12.25
N TYR A 443 -15.09 15.70 11.87
CA TYR A 443 -15.65 14.78 10.90
C TYR A 443 -16.03 13.47 11.57
N PHE A 444 -16.93 12.71 10.94
CA PHE A 444 -17.18 11.32 11.33
C PHE A 444 -17.28 10.38 10.13
N TYR A 445 -16.76 9.17 10.33
CA TYR A 445 -16.91 8.04 9.43
C TYR A 445 -17.91 7.05 10.04
N PRO A 446 -19.07 6.81 9.41
CA PRO A 446 -20.09 5.91 9.95
C PRO A 446 -19.67 4.44 9.79
N LEU A 447 -19.86 3.62 10.81
CA LEU A 447 -19.60 2.17 10.78
C LEU A 447 -20.87 1.37 10.45
N PRO A 448 -20.76 0.11 10.00
CA PRO A 448 -21.91 -0.65 9.52
C PRO A 448 -22.92 -0.91 10.63
N ASP A 449 -23.99 -0.13 10.61
CA ASP A 449 -25.19 -0.34 11.43
C ASP A 449 -26.42 -0.02 10.56
N PRO A 450 -27.32 -0.99 10.31
CA PRO A 450 -28.46 -0.83 9.41
C PRO A 450 -29.43 0.28 9.82
N ASP A 451 -29.40 0.72 11.08
CA ASP A 451 -30.36 1.69 11.60
C ASP A 451 -29.85 3.15 11.58
N ASP A 452 -28.58 3.41 11.21
CA ASP A 452 -28.04 4.78 11.11
C ASP A 452 -28.44 5.45 9.78
N ALA A 453 -29.16 6.57 9.85
CA ALA A 453 -29.62 7.32 8.67
C ALA A 453 -28.47 7.97 7.87
N ASN A 454 -27.23 8.00 8.41
CA ASN A 454 -26.04 8.53 7.75
C ASN A 454 -25.22 7.48 7.00
N LEU A 455 -25.79 6.31 6.75
CA LEU A 455 -25.22 5.30 5.85
C LEU A 455 -25.31 5.75 4.38
N GLY A 456 -24.30 6.50 3.93
CA GLY A 456 -24.05 6.82 2.53
C GLY A 456 -22.64 6.39 2.10
N TYR A 457 -22.38 6.40 0.79
CA TYR A 457 -21.07 6.12 0.21
C TYR A 457 -20.40 7.38 -0.36
N ASP A 458 -19.10 7.34 -0.57
CA ASP A 458 -18.34 8.48 -1.08
C ASP A 458 -18.71 8.78 -2.54
N ILE A 459 -19.34 9.94 -2.78
CA ILE A 459 -19.77 10.40 -4.11
C ILE A 459 -18.64 10.99 -4.98
N ASN A 460 -17.39 11.02 -4.48
CA ASN A 460 -16.31 11.73 -5.14
C ASN A 460 -15.66 10.96 -6.31
N ASP A 461 -15.26 11.70 -7.35
CA ASP A 461 -14.59 11.26 -8.58
C ASP A 461 -13.13 10.78 -8.39
N THR A 462 -12.65 10.71 -7.15
CA THR A 462 -11.26 10.35 -6.81
C THR A 462 -11.12 8.93 -6.26
N SER A 463 -12.23 8.20 -6.15
CA SER A 463 -12.26 6.84 -5.61
C SER A 463 -11.69 5.84 -6.63
N GLN A 464 -10.62 5.14 -6.25
CA GLN A 464 -9.89 4.31 -7.20
C GLN A 464 -9.21 3.08 -6.57
N LEU A 465 -9.14 2.01 -7.36
CA LEU A 465 -8.40 0.79 -7.06
C LEU A 465 -7.35 0.58 -8.16
N VAL A 466 -6.11 0.30 -7.78
CA VAL A 466 -5.06 -0.15 -8.70
C VAL A 466 -4.59 -1.53 -8.25
N THR A 467 -4.61 -2.47 -9.18
CA THR A 467 -4.14 -3.83 -8.95
C THR A 467 -2.63 -3.90 -8.78
N THR A 468 -2.12 -4.94 -8.13
CA THR A 468 -0.69 -5.29 -8.22
C THR A 468 -0.27 -5.62 -9.65
N LEU A 469 1.03 -5.52 -9.95
CA LEU A 469 1.57 -5.83 -11.26
C LEU A 469 1.38 -7.32 -11.62
N TRP A 470 0.83 -7.58 -12.80
CA TRP A 470 0.67 -8.91 -13.37
C TRP A 470 1.67 -9.18 -14.50
N ASP A 471 2.46 -10.26 -14.38
CA ASP A 471 3.48 -10.67 -15.35
C ASP A 471 3.25 -12.08 -15.94
N ALA A 472 2.14 -12.73 -15.58
CA ALA A 472 1.80 -14.10 -15.93
C ALA A 472 2.90 -15.15 -15.64
N ASN A 473 3.74 -14.94 -14.62
CA ASN A 473 4.94 -15.74 -14.32
C ASN A 473 6.00 -15.75 -15.43
N MET A 474 5.92 -14.84 -16.41
CA MET A 474 6.80 -14.78 -17.57
C MET A 474 7.31 -13.35 -17.80
N PRO A 475 8.02 -12.75 -16.84
CA PRO A 475 8.37 -11.31 -16.88
C PRO A 475 9.21 -10.90 -18.09
N GLY A 476 9.92 -11.82 -18.72
CA GLY A 476 10.73 -11.54 -19.92
C GLY A 476 9.93 -11.43 -21.23
N TYR A 477 8.72 -11.98 -21.28
CA TYR A 477 7.99 -12.21 -22.52
C TYR A 477 6.80 -11.26 -22.69
N ASN A 478 6.56 -10.85 -23.93
CA ASN A 478 5.37 -10.09 -24.29
C ASN A 478 4.13 -10.99 -24.31
N LYS A 479 3.07 -10.52 -23.67
CA LYS A 479 1.71 -11.04 -23.77
C LYS A 479 0.91 -10.11 -24.67
N LEU A 480 0.03 -10.69 -25.45
CA LEU A 480 -1.06 -9.99 -26.14
C LEU A 480 -2.28 -10.02 -25.21
N TYR A 481 -2.80 -8.86 -24.84
CA TYR A 481 -3.98 -8.76 -23.98
C TYR A 481 -5.23 -8.65 -24.86
N SER A 482 -6.19 -9.57 -24.71
CA SER A 482 -7.35 -9.66 -25.60
C SER A 482 -8.59 -9.01 -25.01
N SER A 483 -8.96 -9.40 -23.79
CA SER A 483 -10.18 -8.91 -23.14
C SER A 483 -10.10 -9.04 -21.63
N ILE A 484 -11.05 -8.39 -20.95
CA ILE A 484 -11.28 -8.53 -19.52
C ILE A 484 -12.77 -8.79 -19.32
N ASP A 485 -13.08 -9.90 -18.66
CA ASP A 485 -14.44 -10.24 -18.25
C ASP A 485 -14.66 -9.79 -16.80
N PHE A 486 -15.79 -9.16 -16.53
CA PHE A 486 -16.12 -8.61 -15.21
C PHE A 486 -17.40 -9.21 -14.65
N THR A 487 -17.40 -9.40 -13.33
CA THR A 487 -18.61 -9.54 -12.53
C THR A 487 -18.70 -8.37 -11.55
N THR A 488 -19.82 -7.66 -11.58
CA THR A 488 -20.09 -6.45 -10.79
C THR A 488 -21.52 -6.49 -10.27
N ASP A 489 -21.83 -5.65 -9.29
CA ASP A 489 -23.21 -5.41 -8.85
C ASP A 489 -23.48 -3.90 -8.77
N ASN A 490 -24.77 -3.56 -8.74
CA ASN A 490 -25.29 -2.22 -8.49
C ASN A 490 -24.78 -1.19 -9.51
N LEU A 491 -24.59 -1.60 -10.77
CA LEU A 491 -24.24 -0.69 -11.85
C LEU A 491 -25.50 -0.27 -12.63
N GLY A 492 -25.45 0.92 -13.21
CA GLY A 492 -26.46 1.44 -14.13
C GLY A 492 -25.82 2.05 -15.36
N THR A 493 -26.48 3.00 -16.01
CA THR A 493 -25.96 3.69 -17.19
C THR A 493 -24.85 4.69 -16.84
N THR A 494 -24.22 5.33 -17.84
CA THR A 494 -23.23 6.40 -17.64
C THR A 494 -23.87 7.78 -17.31
N SER A 495 -25.13 7.78 -16.87
CA SER A 495 -25.85 8.98 -16.43
C SER A 495 -25.36 9.42 -15.04
N ALA A 496 -25.49 10.71 -14.73
CA ALA A 496 -25.24 11.23 -13.38
C ALA A 496 -26.13 10.58 -12.29
N THR A 497 -27.22 9.92 -12.68
CA THR A 497 -28.14 9.22 -11.77
C THR A 497 -27.66 7.84 -11.35
N ASP A 498 -26.75 7.25 -12.12
CA ASP A 498 -26.44 5.82 -12.06
C ASP A 498 -24.99 5.58 -11.63
N HIS A 499 -24.74 4.43 -11.03
CA HIS A 499 -23.40 3.99 -10.65
C HIS A 499 -22.67 3.38 -11.84
N TYR A 500 -21.37 3.61 -11.94
CA TYR A 500 -20.54 2.96 -12.96
C TYR A 500 -19.08 2.85 -12.51
N ILE A 501 -18.32 2.01 -13.21
CA ILE A 501 -16.88 1.84 -12.97
C ILE A 501 -16.13 2.07 -14.27
N GLU A 502 -15.19 3.01 -14.31
CA GLU A 502 -14.29 3.13 -15.46
C GLU A 502 -13.06 2.24 -15.29
N VAL A 503 -12.65 1.60 -16.38
CA VAL A 503 -11.49 0.71 -16.40
C VAL A 503 -10.39 1.30 -17.27
N LYS A 504 -9.23 1.47 -16.65
CA LYS A 504 -7.97 1.87 -17.29
C LYS A 504 -6.94 0.77 -17.10
N TYR A 505 -5.92 0.78 -17.94
CA TYR A 505 -4.77 -0.11 -17.84
C TYR A 505 -3.49 0.66 -18.12
N ARG A 506 -2.37 0.11 -17.67
CA ARG A 506 -1.04 0.49 -18.16
C ARG A 506 -0.20 -0.75 -18.39
N VAL A 507 0.70 -0.66 -19.35
CA VAL A 507 1.59 -1.75 -19.74
C VAL A 507 3.03 -1.32 -19.48
N ASN A 508 3.85 -2.20 -18.90
CA ASN A 508 5.27 -1.94 -18.61
C ASN A 508 5.53 -0.64 -17.81
N GLY A 509 4.62 -0.25 -16.91
CA GLY A 509 4.73 0.99 -16.14
C GLY A 509 4.52 2.27 -16.94
N GLY A 510 3.92 2.18 -18.14
CA GLY A 510 3.60 3.33 -18.98
C GLY A 510 2.46 4.20 -18.45
N SER A 511 1.90 5.03 -19.33
CA SER A 511 0.76 5.89 -18.99
C SER A 511 -0.56 5.10 -18.90
N TRP A 512 -1.48 5.57 -18.06
CA TRP A 512 -2.83 5.03 -17.97
C TRP A 512 -3.62 5.31 -19.25
N ALA A 513 -4.19 4.25 -19.84
CA ALA A 513 -5.05 4.30 -21.01
C ALA A 513 -6.38 3.59 -20.74
N TYR A 514 -7.44 4.00 -21.41
CA TYR A 514 -8.73 3.31 -21.35
C TYR A 514 -8.68 1.98 -22.13
N VAL A 515 -9.24 0.91 -21.57
CA VAL A 515 -9.13 -0.46 -22.13
C VAL A 515 -9.51 -0.54 -23.60
N THR A 516 -10.65 0.02 -23.99
CA THR A 516 -11.15 0.03 -25.38
C THR A 516 -10.66 1.23 -26.20
N GLY A 517 -9.71 2.03 -25.67
CA GLY A 517 -9.17 3.22 -26.32
C GLY A 517 -9.94 4.52 -26.06
N ALA A 518 -11.15 4.44 -25.51
CA ALA A 518 -11.96 5.60 -25.12
C ALA A 518 -12.67 5.37 -23.77
N GLN A 519 -12.94 6.47 -23.06
CA GLN A 519 -13.63 6.46 -21.76
C GLN A 519 -15.01 5.81 -21.88
N ALA A 520 -15.87 6.32 -22.77
CA ALA A 520 -17.27 5.91 -22.88
C ALA A 520 -17.47 4.41 -23.12
N THR A 521 -16.52 3.74 -23.77
CA THR A 521 -16.56 2.31 -24.08
C THR A 521 -15.75 1.46 -23.09
N SER A 522 -15.00 2.08 -22.17
CA SER A 522 -14.27 1.41 -21.08
C SER A 522 -14.95 1.55 -19.72
N THR A 523 -16.26 1.81 -19.75
CA THR A 523 -17.10 1.96 -18.55
C THR A 523 -17.97 0.73 -18.38
N LEU A 524 -17.97 0.16 -17.18
CA LEU A 524 -18.85 -0.93 -16.77
C LEU A 524 -20.21 -0.36 -16.35
N THR A 525 -21.26 -0.88 -16.95
CA THR A 525 -22.65 -0.44 -16.75
C THR A 525 -23.63 -1.61 -16.55
N ALA A 526 -23.12 -2.82 -16.43
CA ALA A 526 -23.91 -4.04 -16.29
C ALA A 526 -23.20 -5.06 -15.39
N ASP A 527 -23.98 -5.88 -14.68
CA ASP A 527 -23.48 -6.88 -13.73
C ASP A 527 -22.47 -7.86 -14.35
N LYS A 528 -22.58 -8.13 -15.66
CA LYS A 528 -21.61 -8.88 -16.43
C LYS A 528 -21.28 -8.15 -17.72
N GLN A 529 -20.01 -7.84 -17.91
CA GLN A 529 -19.55 -7.12 -19.09
C GLN A 529 -18.13 -7.56 -19.46
N THR A 530 -17.87 -7.66 -20.75
CA THR A 530 -16.53 -7.90 -21.30
C THR A 530 -16.04 -6.61 -21.94
N LEU A 531 -14.84 -6.17 -21.57
CA LEU A 531 -14.11 -5.10 -22.26
C LEU A 531 -13.02 -5.73 -23.11
N THR A 532 -13.02 -5.45 -24.42
CA THR A 532 -11.94 -5.85 -25.33
C THR A 532 -10.87 -4.77 -25.34
N PHE A 533 -9.59 -5.14 -25.27
CA PHE A 533 -8.53 -4.16 -25.43
C PHE A 533 -8.59 -3.52 -26.83
N ALA A 534 -8.24 -2.24 -26.93
CA ALA A 534 -8.01 -1.61 -28.23
C ALA A 534 -6.99 -2.41 -29.06
N ASP A 535 -6.99 -2.26 -30.38
CA ASP A 535 -6.25 -3.16 -31.25
C ASP A 535 -4.74 -3.30 -30.89
N GLU A 536 -4.29 -4.55 -30.74
CA GLU A 536 -2.90 -4.99 -30.56
C GLU A 536 -2.16 -4.55 -29.28
N ILE A 537 -2.84 -4.40 -28.13
CA ILE A 537 -2.14 -4.10 -26.87
C ILE A 537 -1.26 -5.29 -26.45
N SER A 538 0.05 -5.06 -26.37
CA SER A 538 1.01 -6.07 -25.90
C SER A 538 2.09 -5.51 -24.99
N GLY A 539 2.57 -6.35 -24.07
CA GLY A 539 3.71 -6.03 -23.23
C GLY A 539 4.02 -7.10 -22.19
N LYS A 540 5.01 -6.83 -21.33
CA LYS A 540 5.55 -7.79 -20.36
C LYS A 540 4.74 -7.78 -19.07
N THR A 541 4.23 -6.62 -18.66
CA THR A 541 3.46 -6.48 -17.42
C THR A 541 2.20 -5.66 -17.67
N LEU A 542 1.15 -5.97 -16.90
CA LEU A 542 -0.13 -5.27 -16.93
C LEU A 542 -0.51 -4.83 -15.51
N GLU A 543 -1.08 -3.64 -15.40
CA GLU A 543 -1.81 -3.18 -14.23
C GLU A 543 -3.15 -2.60 -14.69
N LEU A 544 -4.18 -2.81 -13.87
CA LEU A 544 -5.51 -2.26 -14.07
C LEU A 544 -5.80 -1.20 -13.01
N GLN A 545 -6.51 -0.16 -13.43
CA GLN A 545 -7.05 0.88 -12.57
C GLN A 545 -8.56 0.93 -12.75
N PHE A 546 -9.27 0.87 -11.63
CA PHE A 546 -10.72 0.99 -11.56
C PHE A 546 -11.07 2.30 -10.87
N LEU A 547 -11.88 3.12 -11.54
CA LEU A 547 -12.40 4.37 -11.00
C LEU A 547 -13.88 4.17 -10.70
N PHE A 548 -14.27 4.30 -9.45
CA PHE A 548 -15.64 4.03 -9.00
C PHE A 548 -16.41 5.33 -8.94
N PHE A 549 -17.59 5.34 -9.57
CA PHE A 549 -18.46 6.52 -9.60
C PHE A 549 -19.82 6.20 -8.99
N GLN A 550 -20.23 7.06 -8.06
CA GLN A 550 -21.55 6.99 -7.47
C GLN A 550 -22.53 7.91 -8.22
N GLY A 551 -23.70 7.38 -8.59
CA GLY A 551 -24.82 8.20 -9.04
C GLY A 551 -25.52 8.93 -7.90
N THR A 552 -26.70 9.47 -8.15
CA THR A 552 -27.49 10.22 -7.15
C THR A 552 -28.08 9.36 -6.03
N THR A 553 -28.17 8.03 -6.23
CA THR A 553 -28.65 7.09 -5.20
C THR A 553 -27.55 6.81 -4.19
N THR A 554 -27.74 7.20 -2.93
CA THR A 554 -26.68 7.07 -1.91
C THR A 554 -26.75 5.81 -1.05
N THR A 555 -27.84 5.04 -1.16
CA THR A 555 -28.09 3.82 -0.37
C THR A 555 -27.40 2.58 -0.93
N THR A 556 -27.02 2.62 -2.22
CA THR A 556 -26.23 1.59 -2.91
C THR A 556 -24.93 2.18 -3.42
N THR A 557 -23.98 1.32 -3.75
CA THR A 557 -22.65 1.67 -4.28
C THR A 557 -22.31 0.74 -5.44
N PRO A 558 -21.54 1.19 -6.46
CA PRO A 558 -20.90 0.28 -7.40
C PRO A 558 -20.06 -0.76 -6.66
N VAL A 559 -20.14 -2.01 -7.10
CA VAL A 559 -19.39 -3.14 -6.52
C VAL A 559 -18.64 -3.87 -7.62
N LEU A 560 -17.34 -4.09 -7.41
CA LEU A 560 -16.51 -5.01 -8.21
C LEU A 560 -16.36 -6.32 -7.44
N LYS A 561 -16.75 -7.45 -8.05
CA LYS A 561 -16.68 -8.79 -7.42
C LYS A 561 -15.54 -9.65 -7.95
N ASP A 562 -15.37 -9.66 -9.25
CA ASP A 562 -14.25 -10.36 -9.88
C ASP A 562 -13.95 -9.79 -11.26
N PHE A 563 -12.73 -10.07 -11.73
CA PHE A 563 -12.38 -9.92 -13.12
C PHE A 563 -11.47 -11.05 -13.60
N THR A 564 -11.54 -11.30 -14.90
CA THR A 564 -10.67 -12.25 -15.61
C THR A 564 -10.03 -11.56 -16.80
N VAL A 565 -8.72 -11.30 -16.77
CA VAL A 565 -7.99 -10.86 -17.96
C VAL A 565 -7.64 -12.09 -18.79
N ASN A 566 -8.05 -12.05 -20.05
CA ASN A 566 -7.66 -13.01 -21.07
C ASN A 566 -6.47 -12.45 -21.86
N ALA A 567 -5.40 -13.23 -21.93
CA ALA A 567 -4.21 -12.89 -22.69
C ALA A 567 -3.64 -14.13 -23.38
N ALA A 568 -2.74 -13.91 -24.32
CA ALA A 568 -1.98 -14.96 -24.97
C ALA A 568 -0.50 -14.63 -24.91
N LEU A 569 0.36 -15.64 -24.81
CA LEU A 569 1.77 -15.43 -25.11
C LEU A 569 1.86 -14.95 -26.57
N ARG A 570 2.51 -13.81 -26.79
CA ARG A 570 2.78 -13.39 -28.17
C ARG A 570 3.89 -14.30 -28.68
N ALA A 571 3.61 -15.06 -29.73
CA ALA A 571 4.68 -15.63 -30.55
C ALA A 571 5.43 -14.44 -31.14
N THR A 572 6.55 -14.07 -30.52
CA THR A 572 7.55 -13.33 -31.28
C THR A 572 8.04 -14.37 -32.27
N GLU A 573 7.83 -14.18 -33.57
CA GLU A 573 8.50 -14.99 -34.58
C GLU A 573 9.99 -14.88 -34.25
N ILE A 574 10.59 -15.94 -33.69
CA ILE A 574 12.02 -15.96 -33.43
C ILE A 574 12.67 -16.39 -34.74
N PRO A 575 13.27 -15.48 -35.52
CA PRO A 575 13.98 -15.88 -36.72
C PRO A 575 15.09 -16.85 -36.32
N SER A 576 15.15 -17.97 -37.02
CA SER A 576 16.22 -18.94 -36.87
C SER A 576 17.18 -18.85 -38.05
N TYR A 577 18.47 -18.85 -37.76
CA TYR A 577 19.53 -18.75 -38.76
C TYR A 577 20.19 -20.11 -38.90
N LEU A 578 19.94 -20.79 -40.02
CA LEU A 578 20.64 -22.02 -40.37
C LEU A 578 21.94 -21.66 -41.07
N ILE A 579 23.06 -21.94 -40.40
CA ILE A 579 24.40 -21.63 -40.89
C ILE A 579 25.13 -22.92 -41.24
N GLN A 580 25.63 -22.99 -42.48
CA GLN A 580 26.58 -24.02 -42.90
C GLN A 580 27.88 -23.35 -43.36
N ALA A 581 28.95 -23.57 -42.59
CA ALA A 581 30.25 -22.95 -42.82
C ALA A 581 31.31 -24.00 -43.18
N TYR A 582 32.27 -23.60 -44.03
CA TYR A 582 33.46 -24.39 -44.33
C TYR A 582 34.65 -23.82 -43.57
N LEU A 583 35.33 -24.64 -42.75
CA LEU A 583 36.52 -24.26 -41.99
C LEU A 583 37.75 -24.94 -42.60
N ALA A 584 38.65 -24.15 -43.18
CA ALA A 584 39.90 -24.65 -43.76
C ALA A 584 41.05 -23.66 -43.53
N THR A 585 42.29 -24.16 -43.64
CA THR A 585 43.49 -23.31 -43.49
C THR A 585 43.82 -22.62 -44.82
N GLY A 586 44.08 -21.31 -44.77
CA GLY A 586 44.49 -20.55 -45.96
C GLY A 586 43.37 -20.32 -46.96
N GLN A 587 42.12 -20.29 -46.48
CA GLN A 587 40.96 -19.90 -47.27
C GLN A 587 41.15 -18.48 -47.81
N ILE A 588 40.75 -18.28 -49.07
CA ILE A 588 40.71 -16.94 -49.66
C ILE A 588 39.51 -16.22 -49.05
N LEU A 589 39.82 -15.23 -48.22
CA LEU A 589 38.88 -14.32 -47.60
C LEU A 589 38.26 -13.38 -48.64
N LEU A 590 37.16 -12.72 -48.29
CA LEU A 590 36.47 -11.81 -49.21
C LEU A 590 37.36 -10.64 -49.70
N ASN A 591 38.34 -10.23 -48.89
CA ASN A 591 39.32 -9.21 -49.24
C ASN A 591 40.52 -9.74 -50.04
N GLY A 592 40.52 -11.02 -50.45
CA GLY A 592 41.60 -11.66 -51.19
C GLY A 592 42.79 -12.14 -50.35
N ALA A 593 42.82 -11.83 -49.05
CA ALA A 593 43.82 -12.37 -48.13
C ALA A 593 43.61 -13.87 -47.88
N ARG A 594 44.64 -14.58 -47.42
CA ARG A 594 44.53 -15.98 -46.99
C ARG A 594 44.46 -16.04 -45.47
N GLY A 595 43.45 -16.71 -44.92
CA GLY A 595 43.24 -16.84 -43.47
C GLY A 595 42.61 -18.17 -43.06
N GLY A 596 42.22 -18.31 -41.80
CA GLY A 596 41.50 -19.46 -41.25
C GLY A 596 42.32 -20.34 -40.31
N THR A 597 41.74 -20.63 -39.13
CA THR A 597 42.32 -21.44 -38.06
C THR A 597 41.37 -22.57 -37.68
N PRO A 598 41.16 -23.58 -38.56
CA PRO A 598 40.02 -24.48 -38.49
C PRO A 598 39.88 -25.23 -37.16
N VAL A 599 41.00 -25.57 -36.51
CA VAL A 599 40.99 -26.26 -35.20
C VAL A 599 40.54 -25.33 -34.06
N ALA A 600 41.00 -24.07 -34.06
CA ALA A 600 40.63 -23.10 -33.03
C ALA A 600 39.19 -22.63 -33.20
N ASP A 601 38.78 -22.36 -34.45
CA ASP A 601 37.43 -21.91 -34.80
C ASP A 601 36.41 -23.01 -34.44
N LEU A 602 36.70 -24.28 -34.74
CA LEU A 602 35.86 -25.42 -34.35
C LEU A 602 35.77 -25.57 -32.83
N ALA A 603 36.87 -25.37 -32.09
CA ALA A 603 36.88 -25.43 -30.64
C ALA A 603 36.00 -24.34 -30.01
N GLN A 604 36.05 -23.12 -30.55
CA GLN A 604 35.22 -22.01 -30.09
C GLN A 604 33.73 -22.25 -30.36
N LEU A 605 33.37 -22.72 -31.56
CA LEU A 605 31.98 -23.05 -31.89
C LEU A 605 31.43 -24.17 -30.99
N LYS A 606 32.26 -25.17 -30.64
CA LYS A 606 31.89 -26.21 -29.67
C LYS A 606 31.67 -25.64 -28.27
N ALA A 607 32.49 -24.68 -27.84
CA ALA A 607 32.35 -24.03 -26.55
C ALA A 607 31.03 -23.23 -26.46
N TRP A 608 30.72 -22.41 -27.48
CA TRP A 608 29.46 -21.67 -27.54
C TRP A 608 28.22 -22.57 -27.64
N ASN A 609 28.32 -23.71 -28.33
CA ASN A 609 27.23 -24.68 -28.37
C ASN A 609 27.05 -25.44 -27.03
N ALA A 610 28.11 -25.68 -26.27
CA ALA A 610 28.05 -26.38 -24.98
C ALA A 610 27.57 -25.50 -23.83
N ALA A 611 27.76 -24.18 -23.93
CA ALA A 611 27.32 -23.18 -22.96
C ALA A 611 26.61 -22.03 -23.71
N PRO A 612 25.28 -22.13 -23.95
CA PRO A 612 24.55 -21.16 -24.76
C PRO A 612 24.45 -19.81 -24.04
N GLY A 613 25.43 -18.94 -24.27
CA GLY A 613 25.39 -17.52 -23.96
C GLY A 613 25.04 -16.69 -25.20
N GLU A 614 24.58 -15.46 -25.00
CA GLU A 614 24.27 -14.51 -26.08
C GLU A 614 25.52 -14.24 -26.94
N GLN A 615 25.37 -14.39 -28.24
CA GLN A 615 26.38 -14.08 -29.25
C GLN A 615 25.82 -13.01 -30.19
N THR A 616 26.67 -12.15 -30.71
CA THR A 616 26.28 -11.21 -31.77
C THR A 616 26.66 -11.80 -33.13
N LEU A 617 25.65 -12.06 -33.97
CA LEU A 617 25.81 -12.47 -35.36
C LEU A 617 25.84 -11.23 -36.27
N THR A 618 26.95 -11.02 -36.95
CA THR A 618 27.04 -10.07 -38.07
C THR A 618 26.79 -10.79 -39.39
N MET A 619 25.73 -10.41 -40.08
CA MET A 619 25.26 -11.01 -41.34
C MET A 619 26.04 -10.49 -42.57
N PRO A 620 25.93 -11.16 -43.75
CA PRO A 620 26.67 -10.76 -44.95
C PRO A 620 26.33 -9.37 -45.51
N ASP A 621 25.19 -8.78 -45.14
CA ASP A 621 24.77 -7.42 -45.52
C ASP A 621 25.28 -6.35 -44.53
N GLY A 622 25.92 -6.76 -43.43
CA GLY A 622 26.45 -5.90 -42.38
C GLY A 622 25.47 -5.63 -41.24
N THR A 623 24.28 -6.22 -41.24
CA THR A 623 23.36 -6.16 -40.10
C THR A 623 23.86 -7.03 -38.95
N THR A 624 23.55 -6.65 -37.71
CA THR A 624 23.93 -7.37 -36.49
C THR A 624 22.69 -7.80 -35.71
N GLN A 625 22.67 -9.02 -35.19
CA GLN A 625 21.58 -9.57 -34.40
C GLN A 625 22.14 -10.38 -33.23
N ASP A 626 21.59 -10.20 -32.04
CA ASP A 626 21.91 -11.04 -30.89
C ASP A 626 21.17 -12.39 -31.00
N VAL A 627 21.92 -13.47 -30.79
CA VAL A 627 21.51 -14.84 -31.08
C VAL A 627 22.08 -15.82 -30.06
N ILE A 628 21.42 -16.96 -29.91
CA ILE A 628 21.89 -18.10 -29.10
C ILE A 628 21.99 -19.37 -29.94
N PHE A 629 22.92 -20.25 -29.59
CA PHE A 629 22.99 -21.59 -30.16
C PHE A 629 21.81 -22.44 -29.70
N LEU A 630 21.12 -23.07 -30.65
CA LEU A 630 20.04 -23.99 -30.32
C LEU A 630 20.60 -25.40 -30.06
N PRO A 631 20.23 -26.03 -28.92
CA PRO A 631 20.82 -27.31 -28.52
C PRO A 631 20.45 -28.44 -29.48
N GLY A 632 21.40 -29.33 -29.75
CA GLY A 632 21.20 -30.54 -30.57
C GLY A 632 21.40 -30.37 -32.08
N GLU A 633 21.53 -29.14 -32.57
CA GLU A 633 21.61 -28.85 -34.02
C GLU A 633 23.05 -28.66 -34.53
N PHE A 634 24.05 -28.56 -33.64
CA PHE A 634 25.45 -28.45 -34.03
C PHE A 634 26.00 -29.79 -34.56
N ARG A 635 26.40 -29.81 -35.83
CA ARG A 635 27.04 -30.95 -36.50
C ARG A 635 28.32 -30.51 -37.16
N TYR A 636 29.34 -31.37 -37.14
CA TYR A 636 30.57 -31.15 -37.89
C TYR A 636 31.03 -32.45 -38.53
N GLU A 637 31.60 -32.34 -39.73
CA GLU A 637 32.18 -33.45 -40.48
C GLU A 637 33.58 -33.05 -40.94
N GLU A 638 34.56 -33.93 -40.73
CA GLU A 638 35.91 -33.76 -41.27
C GLU A 638 35.90 -34.19 -42.74
N VAL A 639 36.06 -33.22 -43.64
CA VAL A 639 35.94 -33.46 -45.09
C VAL A 639 37.27 -33.84 -45.71
N TRP A 640 38.39 -33.47 -45.07
CA TRP A 640 39.71 -33.76 -45.60
C TRP A 640 40.79 -33.85 -44.52
N HIS A 641 41.59 -34.93 -44.55
CA HIS A 641 42.77 -35.12 -43.71
C HIS A 641 43.92 -35.73 -44.53
N GLY A 642 45.12 -35.13 -44.49
CA GLY A 642 46.26 -35.64 -45.25
C GLY A 642 47.60 -35.30 -44.61
N LYS A 643 48.64 -36.13 -44.88
CA LYS A 643 49.97 -36.07 -44.22
C LYS A 643 50.70 -34.71 -44.32
N HIS A 644 50.29 -33.83 -45.25
CA HIS A 644 50.89 -32.50 -45.48
C HIS A 644 49.88 -31.35 -45.49
N ARG A 645 48.68 -31.57 -44.93
CA ARG A 645 47.59 -30.59 -44.93
C ARG A 645 46.81 -30.71 -43.63
N ARG A 646 46.42 -29.57 -43.06
CA ARG A 646 45.63 -29.53 -41.83
C ARG A 646 44.19 -29.97 -42.10
N SER A 647 43.54 -30.53 -41.09
CA SER A 647 42.15 -30.96 -41.18
C SER A 647 41.21 -29.81 -41.57
N GLU A 648 40.27 -30.11 -42.45
CA GLU A 648 39.23 -29.19 -42.93
C GLU A 648 37.86 -29.74 -42.52
N TYR A 649 36.96 -28.85 -42.09
CA TYR A 649 35.66 -29.22 -41.51
C TYR A 649 34.51 -28.51 -42.23
N VAL A 650 33.40 -29.21 -42.41
CA VAL A 650 32.09 -28.60 -42.67
C VAL A 650 31.32 -28.60 -41.37
N VAL A 651 30.80 -27.44 -40.98
CA VAL A 651 30.04 -27.27 -39.74
C VAL A 651 28.66 -26.72 -40.07
N THR A 652 27.63 -27.31 -39.48
CA THR A 652 26.24 -26.89 -39.61
C THR A 652 25.66 -26.67 -38.22
N PHE A 653 24.99 -25.54 -38.01
CA PHE A 653 24.33 -25.23 -36.74
C PHE A 653 23.18 -24.24 -36.94
N LEU A 654 22.30 -24.19 -35.96
CA LEU A 654 21.12 -23.34 -35.94
C LEU A 654 21.23 -22.32 -34.79
N LEU A 655 20.94 -21.06 -35.08
CA LEU A 655 20.91 -19.97 -34.10
C LEU A 655 19.49 -19.41 -33.99
N GLY A 656 19.04 -19.11 -32.78
CA GLY A 656 17.77 -18.38 -32.54
C GLY A 656 18.05 -16.93 -32.17
N ALA A 657 17.30 -15.98 -32.71
CA ALA A 657 17.37 -14.59 -32.26
C ALA A 657 16.90 -14.42 -30.81
N VAL A 658 17.52 -13.48 -30.10
CA VAL A 658 17.18 -13.08 -28.72
C VAL A 658 16.50 -11.72 -28.72
#